data_AF-A0A7X7VRX2-F1
#
_entry.id   AF-A0A7X7VRX2-F1
#
_cell.length_a   1.000
_cell.length_b   1.000
_cell.length_c   1.000
_cell.angle_alpha   90.00
_cell.angle_beta   90.00
_cell.angle_gamma   90.00
#
_symmetry.space_group_name_H-M   'P 1'
#
loop_
_entity.id
_entity.type
_entity.pdbx_description
1 polymer ?
#
loop_
_entity_poly.entity_id
_entity_poly.type
_entity_poly.pdbx_seq_one_letter_code
_entity_poly.pdbx_strand_id
1 'polypeptide(L)'
;MKKLTVLAIVCLLLSSVLFSTDYPLGTFSFMGNKEWAYNNREAFNSYIEQLGYNTSLIELFPTTYPAIDGPVSSDLAGVFSSMRTHGLNAAIMDKTYSPRETGSSYAYTTGSYMKFEAEFSDWAEIKPGDGSASNYWYGSRETRYMVRDVNGFKSLAIQQRVGVPDDDDDSSYGFVWRCEAGQDRAGFAYGDLRYRWKGRPSVSGGDSLDIRIGQEFILKKINPLETPSSSDKLYIRYSFKLEGIDSLADNDGILVFSIVGYPYAGGGHAVSPDSLKLIVGNSVIGKEYNLTRSAYESLPAHPDYSGYRYLDVEVSYAELFSKKLLADNSAWSYRLVNINPRVYWLGNCDLSLDFIEIRDQFYKNIESNPGVYEAAIASRMSYLQSIYQQNGSPEYISHMFTFDEPYQPQFRSYQKLETSPQLSGRPEKQFTAVNVRGFRRFPIGIDPNIPNETKYYNNVEAFINVANPKYLMVNPYPITPEILWNESTSDENHIQNILDDFVLDKYRDAKMHSDSVDGGEFYACVQAMGHWRNGSWKQYILPPPQTQEMMQYLPLCYGADGIFNYRLFGYVGHPKLTSDEYGALVSVNLGSPEINPPTFNAIQKANKKIQQYGPIITKLEWKGANTIMQFSAVPDVETSSLHITGIANATPTLSGPYGCYVQAGYFLDSDNNPSIMLVNRRANYFNSNGLGDPEDISIGNYDACFPAFNPQKVMVSISESATAQFGEYVALYDVASDSLYFEEGWDRTVQLGPGEGKFLQMCGTLPSIVTEDISLPQKSVLAGEITLTQSSVVQNQPKSTLIFTPGTHITLLSGTVLNLAGAITFGDGVHFCIEDSASVNISEADCEFKGTLSIEGNGCFNITNSTSGGLSLKDR
;
A
#
# COMPACT_ATOMS: atom_id res chain seq x y z
N MET A 1 -30.69 11.20 42.35
CA MET A 1 -30.39 10.02 41.52
C MET A 1 -30.51 10.32 40.02
N LYS A 2 -31.65 10.76 39.47
CA LYS A 2 -31.78 11.08 38.01
C LYS A 2 -30.71 12.04 37.45
N LYS A 3 -30.28 13.07 38.21
CA LYS A 3 -29.19 13.98 37.78
C LYS A 3 -27.79 13.33 37.74
N LEU A 4 -27.53 12.33 38.57
CA LEU A 4 -26.25 11.59 38.55
C LEU A 4 -26.21 10.59 37.38
N THR A 5 -27.36 9.99 37.04
CA THR A 5 -27.50 9.07 35.90
C THR A 5 -27.38 9.79 34.56
N VAL A 6 -27.93 11.02 34.44
CA VAL A 6 -27.76 11.84 33.24
C VAL A 6 -26.32 12.33 33.09
N LEU A 7 -25.64 12.72 34.19
CA LEU A 7 -24.22 13.10 34.14
C LEU A 7 -23.32 11.90 33.78
N ALA A 8 -23.61 10.70 34.28
CA ALA A 8 -22.88 9.49 33.92
C ALA A 8 -23.12 9.07 32.45
N ILE A 9 -24.34 9.23 31.93
CA ILE A 9 -24.65 8.98 30.51
C ILE A 9 -24.01 10.05 29.62
N VAL A 10 -24.00 11.32 30.02
CA VAL A 10 -23.30 12.40 29.31
C VAL A 10 -21.79 12.20 29.37
N CYS A 11 -21.21 11.74 30.49
CA CYS A 11 -19.80 11.38 30.54
C CYS A 11 -19.47 10.11 29.74
N LEU A 12 -20.39 9.13 29.64
CA LEU A 12 -20.24 7.93 28.80
C LEU A 12 -20.41 8.24 27.29
N LEU A 13 -21.25 9.22 26.96
CA LEU A 13 -21.43 9.76 25.61
C LEU A 13 -20.28 10.69 25.23
N LEU A 14 -19.73 11.47 26.16
CA LEU A 14 -18.52 12.27 25.94
C LEU A 14 -17.26 11.39 25.88
N SER A 15 -17.24 10.24 26.57
CA SER A 15 -16.14 9.27 26.43
C SER A 15 -16.21 8.42 25.15
N SER A 16 -17.35 8.44 24.44
CA SER A 16 -17.47 7.83 23.10
C SER A 16 -17.30 8.85 21.96
N VAL A 17 -17.05 10.13 22.30
CA VAL A 17 -16.80 11.24 21.35
C VAL A 17 -15.39 11.84 21.56
N LEU A 18 -14.51 11.16 22.32
CA LEU A 18 -13.08 11.49 22.36
C LEU A 18 -12.32 10.55 21.43
N PHE A 19 -12.15 11.06 20.21
CA PHE A 19 -11.69 10.46 18.98
C PHE A 19 -10.39 9.64 19.06
N SER A 20 -10.46 8.38 18.63
CA SER A 20 -9.43 7.82 17.75
C SER A 20 -9.69 8.42 16.38
N THR A 21 -8.73 9.09 15.76
CA THR A 21 -8.86 9.50 14.36
C THR A 21 -9.15 8.26 13.51
N ASP A 22 -10.36 8.12 12.97
CA ASP A 22 -10.78 6.99 12.10
C ASP A 22 -9.85 6.83 10.88
N TYR A 23 -9.12 7.89 10.51
CA TYR A 23 -8.19 7.94 9.39
C TYR A 23 -6.72 8.02 9.83
N PRO A 24 -5.92 6.93 9.72
CA PRO A 24 -4.49 7.01 9.98
C PRO A 24 -3.79 7.82 8.88
N LEU A 25 -3.32 9.01 9.27
CA LEU A 25 -2.42 9.86 8.51
C LEU A 25 -1.07 9.82 9.21
N GLY A 26 -0.13 9.08 8.64
CA GLY A 26 1.11 8.74 9.32
C GLY A 26 2.37 8.84 8.50
N THR A 27 3.47 8.44 9.13
CA THR A 27 4.80 8.49 8.51
C THR A 27 5.66 7.33 8.98
N PHE A 28 6.51 6.83 8.08
CA PHE A 28 7.65 6.00 8.42
C PHE A 28 8.67 6.90 9.09
N SER A 29 8.60 6.95 10.42
CA SER A 29 9.46 7.82 11.19
C SER A 29 10.84 7.23 11.41
N PHE A 30 10.97 5.90 11.42
CA PHE A 30 12.18 5.20 11.86
C PHE A 30 12.68 5.60 13.26
N MET A 31 11.83 6.28 14.03
CA MET A 31 12.04 6.47 15.46
C MET A 31 11.89 5.13 16.16
N GLY A 32 12.36 5.07 17.40
CA GLY A 32 12.31 3.83 18.15
C GLY A 32 13.14 3.90 19.41
N ASN A 33 13.51 2.73 19.90
CA ASN A 33 14.34 2.60 21.07
C ASN A 33 15.85 2.64 20.77
N LYS A 34 16.29 2.86 19.52
CA LYS A 34 17.71 3.18 19.25
C LYS A 34 18.10 4.47 19.98
N GLU A 35 19.28 4.50 20.61
CA GLU A 35 19.65 5.55 21.57
C GLU A 35 19.55 6.97 20.97
N TRP A 36 20.02 7.17 19.74
CA TRP A 36 19.91 8.49 19.09
C TRP A 36 18.46 8.92 18.87
N ALA A 37 17.59 8.02 18.40
CA ALA A 37 16.17 8.32 18.22
C ALA A 37 15.47 8.54 19.56
N TYR A 38 15.78 7.69 20.55
CA TYR A 38 15.27 7.81 21.91
C TYR A 38 15.62 9.16 22.55
N ASN A 39 16.86 9.62 22.38
CA ASN A 39 17.33 10.90 22.94
C ASN A 39 16.72 12.12 22.24
N ASN A 40 16.31 12.00 20.97
CA ASN A 40 15.68 13.07 20.19
C ASN A 40 14.15 12.93 20.07
N ARG A 41 13.53 11.97 20.77
CA ARG A 41 12.11 11.60 20.59
C ARG A 41 11.13 12.76 20.74
N GLU A 42 11.35 13.67 21.68
CA GLU A 42 10.43 14.81 21.89
C GLU A 42 10.46 15.77 20.69
N ALA A 43 11.64 16.02 20.11
CA ALA A 43 11.76 16.86 18.93
C ALA A 43 11.07 16.22 17.71
N PHE A 44 11.28 14.92 17.50
CA PHE A 44 10.63 14.22 16.41
C PHE A 44 9.11 14.18 16.55
N ASN A 45 8.59 13.82 17.73
CA ASN A 45 7.14 13.77 17.95
C ASN A 45 6.50 15.15 17.77
N SER A 46 7.17 16.23 18.21
CA SER A 46 6.72 17.59 17.94
C SER A 46 6.68 17.92 16.44
N TYR A 47 7.67 17.51 15.64
CA TYR A 47 7.64 17.72 14.19
C TYR A 47 6.57 16.88 13.49
N ILE A 48 6.31 15.65 13.96
CA ILE A 48 5.25 14.79 13.43
C ILE A 48 3.88 15.42 13.66
N GLU A 49 3.63 15.93 14.87
CA GLU A 49 2.42 16.69 15.20
C GLU A 49 2.30 17.95 14.33
N GLN A 50 3.37 18.73 14.17
CA GLN A 50 3.38 19.94 13.34
C GLN A 50 3.08 19.65 11.86
N LEU A 51 3.51 18.49 11.34
CA LEU A 51 3.19 18.04 9.99
C LEU A 51 1.73 17.57 9.84
N GLY A 52 0.96 17.49 10.94
CA GLY A 52 -0.43 17.06 10.95
C GLY A 52 -0.60 15.54 10.91
N TYR A 53 0.45 14.76 11.21
CA TYR A 53 0.30 13.32 11.35
C TYR A 53 -0.35 12.98 12.69
N ASN A 54 -1.18 11.94 12.70
CA ASN A 54 -1.79 11.36 13.89
C ASN A 54 -1.25 9.96 14.22
N THR A 55 -0.43 9.39 13.34
CA THR A 55 0.13 8.03 13.49
C THR A 55 1.61 8.04 13.13
N SER A 56 2.43 7.33 13.91
CA SER A 56 3.84 7.17 13.59
C SER A 56 4.22 5.69 13.58
N LEU A 57 4.86 5.26 12.48
CA LEU A 57 5.49 3.96 12.42
C LEU A 57 6.88 4.04 13.06
N ILE A 58 7.09 3.25 14.10
CA ILE A 58 8.34 3.18 14.88
C ILE A 58 8.94 1.77 14.83
N GLU A 59 10.25 1.68 15.02
CA GLU A 59 11.01 0.44 15.04
C GLU A 59 11.44 0.08 16.46
N LEU A 60 11.21 -1.16 16.86
CA LEU A 60 11.69 -1.68 18.14
C LEU A 60 12.83 -2.67 17.91
N PHE A 61 13.98 -2.43 18.55
CA PHE A 61 15.19 -3.24 18.43
C PHE A 61 15.49 -4.00 19.73
N PRO A 62 16.08 -5.20 19.63
CA PRO A 62 16.41 -6.00 20.80
C PRO A 62 17.60 -5.39 21.56
N THR A 63 17.58 -5.47 22.88
CA THR A 63 18.72 -5.03 23.72
C THR A 63 19.89 -6.03 23.73
N THR A 64 19.68 -7.21 23.16
CA THR A 64 20.62 -8.34 23.21
C THR A 64 21.72 -8.30 22.16
N TYR A 65 21.62 -7.44 21.13
CA TYR A 65 22.56 -7.37 20.01
C TYR A 65 23.16 -5.98 19.75
N PRO A 66 23.79 -5.33 20.75
CA PRO A 66 24.32 -3.97 20.60
C PRO A 66 25.43 -3.84 19.55
N ALA A 67 26.13 -4.94 19.24
CA ALA A 67 27.14 -4.97 18.18
C ALA A 67 26.54 -4.84 16.76
N ILE A 68 25.27 -5.19 16.59
CA ILE A 68 24.54 -5.15 15.31
C ILE A 68 23.69 -3.89 15.23
N ASP A 69 22.84 -3.67 16.22
CA ASP A 69 21.84 -2.59 16.17
C ASP A 69 22.37 -1.26 16.70
N GLY A 70 23.58 -1.27 17.28
CA GLY A 70 24.14 -0.16 18.03
C GLY A 70 23.52 -0.05 19.44
N PRO A 71 23.74 1.07 20.13
CA PRO A 71 23.13 1.31 21.43
C PRO A 71 21.60 1.43 21.34
N VAL A 72 20.90 0.71 22.21
CA VAL A 72 19.44 0.64 22.27
C VAL A 72 18.98 0.85 23.72
N SER A 73 17.99 1.70 23.93
CA SER A 73 17.31 1.92 25.21
C SER A 73 16.34 0.78 25.52
N SER A 74 16.31 0.35 26.79
CA SER A 74 15.29 -0.57 27.30
C SER A 74 13.99 0.13 27.71
N ASP A 75 13.95 1.46 27.75
CA ASP A 75 12.80 2.24 28.20
C ASP A 75 11.77 2.45 27.08
N LEU A 76 11.00 1.40 26.79
CA LEU A 76 9.86 1.49 25.86
C LEU A 76 8.73 2.38 26.40
N ALA A 77 8.58 2.48 27.72
CA ALA A 77 7.57 3.33 28.34
C ALA A 77 7.83 4.81 28.05
N GLY A 78 9.10 5.24 28.08
CA GLY A 78 9.53 6.59 27.69
C GLY A 78 9.26 6.91 26.23
N VAL A 79 9.44 5.94 25.31
CA VAL A 79 9.08 6.10 23.89
C VAL A 79 7.58 6.35 23.74
N PHE A 80 6.75 5.47 24.30
CA PHE A 80 5.30 5.57 24.18
C PHE A 80 4.72 6.77 24.92
N SER A 81 5.30 7.17 26.06
CA SER A 81 4.85 8.36 26.78
C SER A 81 5.05 9.65 25.98
N SER A 82 6.16 9.76 25.24
CA SER A 82 6.40 10.92 24.39
C SER A 82 5.38 10.99 23.24
N MET A 83 5.09 9.85 22.60
CA MET A 83 4.08 9.78 21.52
C MET A 83 2.69 10.19 22.00
N ARG A 84 2.23 9.66 23.14
CA ARG A 84 0.92 10.01 23.73
C ARG A 84 0.81 11.49 24.06
N THR A 85 1.88 12.09 24.58
CA THR A 85 1.88 13.53 24.94
C THR A 85 1.64 14.43 23.72
N HIS A 86 1.95 13.92 22.51
CA HIS A 86 1.74 14.61 21.24
C HIS A 86 0.50 14.08 20.48
N GLY A 87 -0.38 13.30 21.13
CA GLY A 87 -1.61 12.79 20.53
C GLY A 87 -1.39 11.81 19.38
N LEU A 88 -0.24 11.12 19.33
CA LEU A 88 0.11 10.20 18.25
C LEU A 88 -0.33 8.78 18.59
N ASN A 89 -0.84 8.06 17.59
CA ASN A 89 -0.98 6.60 17.60
C ASN A 89 0.34 5.93 17.15
N ALA A 90 0.55 4.69 17.60
CA ALA A 90 1.72 3.92 17.22
C ALA A 90 1.38 2.80 16.21
N ALA A 91 2.16 2.74 15.13
CA ALA A 91 2.32 1.55 14.31
C ALA A 91 3.69 0.95 14.61
N ILE A 92 3.75 -0.34 14.95
CA ILE A 92 4.99 -0.96 15.45
C ILE A 92 5.59 -1.90 14.42
N MET A 93 6.82 -1.61 14.01
CA MET A 93 7.70 -2.57 13.34
C MET A 93 8.58 -3.25 14.41
N ASP A 94 8.10 -4.39 14.93
CA ASP A 94 8.75 -5.07 16.06
C ASP A 94 9.90 -5.97 15.59
N LYS A 95 11.14 -5.47 15.63
CA LYS A 95 12.36 -6.19 15.20
C LYS A 95 13.08 -6.91 16.35
N THR A 96 12.46 -7.05 17.52
CA THR A 96 13.13 -7.58 18.72
C THR A 96 13.39 -9.09 18.74
N TYR A 97 13.15 -9.80 17.62
CA TYR A 97 13.32 -11.25 17.57
C TYR A 97 14.72 -11.69 18.02
N SER A 98 14.75 -12.58 19.01
CA SER A 98 15.94 -13.30 19.44
C SER A 98 15.55 -14.68 20.01
N PRO A 99 16.50 -15.59 20.23
CA PRO A 99 16.22 -16.85 20.93
C PRO A 99 15.62 -16.69 22.34
N ARG A 100 15.71 -15.48 22.94
CA ARG A 100 15.12 -15.15 24.25
C ARG A 100 13.81 -14.35 24.16
N GLU A 101 13.60 -13.64 23.05
CA GLU A 101 12.42 -12.84 22.76
C GLU A 101 11.85 -13.31 21.42
N THR A 102 11.00 -14.32 21.46
CA THR A 102 10.56 -15.01 20.25
C THR A 102 9.41 -14.30 19.53
N GLY A 103 8.59 -13.52 20.22
CA GLY A 103 7.48 -12.76 19.61
C GLY A 103 7.97 -11.54 18.83
N SER A 104 7.77 -11.52 17.52
CA SER A 104 8.09 -10.38 16.63
C SER A 104 7.30 -10.48 15.33
N SER A 105 6.45 -9.49 15.05
CA SER A 105 5.63 -9.44 13.82
C SER A 105 6.51 -9.39 12.56
N TYR A 106 7.59 -8.60 12.64
CA TYR A 106 8.54 -8.46 11.55
C TYR A 106 9.25 -9.78 11.26
N ALA A 107 9.79 -10.46 12.28
CA ALA A 107 10.51 -11.70 12.06
C ALA A 107 9.60 -12.82 11.54
N TYR A 108 8.38 -12.95 12.07
CA TYR A 108 7.45 -14.03 11.71
C TYR A 108 7.07 -14.04 10.24
N THR A 109 7.16 -12.89 9.59
CA THR A 109 6.86 -12.71 8.17
C THR A 109 8.11 -12.74 7.28
N THR A 110 9.30 -13.01 7.84
CA THR A 110 10.54 -13.23 7.05
C THR A 110 10.73 -14.67 6.58
N GLY A 111 9.98 -15.63 7.12
CA GLY A 111 10.09 -17.03 6.72
C GLY A 111 9.88 -17.18 5.22
N SER A 112 10.70 -18.02 4.57
CA SER A 112 10.61 -18.22 3.13
C SER A 112 9.98 -19.59 2.80
N TYR A 113 8.94 -19.57 1.98
CA TYR A 113 8.25 -20.73 1.42
C TYR A 113 7.88 -20.45 -0.03
N MET A 114 8.15 -21.40 -0.92
CA MET A 114 7.65 -21.37 -2.30
C MET A 114 7.36 -22.79 -2.79
N LYS A 115 6.21 -22.96 -3.44
CA LYS A 115 5.82 -24.20 -4.13
C LYS A 115 6.10 -24.04 -5.63
N PHE A 116 6.77 -25.04 -6.19
CA PHE A 116 7.10 -25.16 -7.60
C PHE A 116 6.34 -26.35 -8.21
N GLU A 117 5.30 -26.09 -8.99
CA GLU A 117 4.59 -27.13 -9.75
C GLU A 117 5.56 -27.79 -10.72
N ALA A 118 5.52 -29.12 -10.78
CA ALA A 118 6.52 -29.89 -11.49
C ALA A 118 6.30 -29.88 -13.00
N GLU A 119 5.06 -29.78 -13.45
CA GLU A 119 4.63 -29.79 -14.84
C GLU A 119 5.10 -28.56 -15.65
N PHE A 120 5.47 -27.47 -14.96
CA PHE A 120 6.00 -26.27 -15.59
C PHE A 120 7.43 -26.47 -16.13
N SER A 121 7.52 -26.95 -17.37
CA SER A 121 8.77 -27.17 -18.12
C SER A 121 9.24 -25.96 -18.93
N ASP A 122 8.40 -24.96 -19.15
CA ASP A 122 8.83 -23.69 -19.73
C ASP A 122 7.87 -22.54 -19.35
N TRP A 123 7.71 -21.58 -20.27
CA TRP A 123 6.84 -20.42 -20.10
C TRP A 123 5.40 -20.68 -20.59
N ALA A 124 5.13 -21.81 -21.23
CA ALA A 124 3.82 -22.17 -21.71
C ALA A 124 2.84 -22.35 -20.53
N GLU A 125 1.59 -21.96 -20.78
CA GLU A 125 0.50 -22.25 -19.85
C GLU A 125 0.13 -23.73 -19.96
N ILE A 126 -0.08 -24.36 -18.81
CA ILE A 126 -0.61 -25.73 -18.74
C ILE A 126 -2.14 -25.67 -18.60
N LYS A 127 -2.63 -24.76 -17.77
CA LYS A 127 -4.05 -24.43 -17.65
C LYS A 127 -4.36 -23.07 -18.30
N PRO A 128 -5.47 -22.94 -19.05
CA PRO A 128 -5.84 -21.69 -19.71
C PRO A 128 -5.91 -20.50 -18.73
N GLY A 129 -5.20 -19.42 -19.06
CA GLY A 129 -5.19 -18.16 -18.30
C GLY A 129 -3.99 -18.00 -17.35
N ASP A 130 -3.37 -19.10 -16.94
CA ASP A 130 -2.28 -19.09 -15.94
C ASP A 130 -0.94 -18.62 -16.51
N GLY A 131 -0.77 -18.60 -17.83
CA GLY A 131 0.39 -18.02 -18.49
C GLY A 131 0.57 -16.53 -18.19
N SER A 132 -0.49 -15.84 -17.75
CA SER A 132 -0.50 -14.42 -17.43
C SER A 132 -0.53 -14.10 -15.94
N ALA A 133 -0.50 -15.12 -15.07
CA ALA A 133 -0.68 -14.93 -13.63
C ALA A 133 0.66 -14.70 -12.90
N SER A 134 0.77 -13.58 -12.18
CA SER A 134 2.02 -13.19 -11.49
C SER A 134 2.47 -14.19 -10.41
N ASN A 135 1.57 -15.01 -9.87
CA ASN A 135 1.90 -16.03 -8.87
C ASN A 135 2.65 -17.26 -9.43
N TYR A 136 2.58 -17.54 -10.73
CA TYR A 136 3.24 -18.71 -11.36
C TYR A 136 4.56 -18.36 -12.06
N TRP A 137 5.32 -17.41 -11.53
CA TRP A 137 6.50 -16.85 -12.19
C TRP A 137 7.79 -17.73 -12.11
N TYR A 138 7.70 -19.04 -12.32
CA TYR A 138 8.86 -19.94 -12.43
C TYR A 138 8.63 -21.04 -13.47
N GLY A 139 9.71 -21.64 -13.96
CA GLY A 139 9.63 -22.78 -14.88
C GLY A 139 11.01 -23.42 -15.15
N SER A 140 11.02 -24.72 -15.45
CA SER A 140 12.26 -25.49 -15.69
C SER A 140 12.58 -25.64 -17.18
N ARG A 141 13.12 -24.58 -17.83
CA ARG A 141 13.34 -24.54 -19.30
C ARG A 141 14.08 -25.76 -19.88
N GLU A 142 13.57 -26.26 -21.01
CA GLU A 142 14.06 -27.43 -21.76
C GLU A 142 15.37 -27.21 -22.58
N THR A 143 15.81 -25.96 -22.80
CA THR A 143 16.74 -25.63 -23.91
C THR A 143 18.20 -25.33 -23.50
N ARG A 144 19.15 -25.85 -24.29
CA ARG A 144 20.57 -25.46 -24.28
C ARG A 144 20.70 -23.95 -24.46
N TYR A 145 21.36 -23.28 -23.52
CA TYR A 145 21.63 -21.83 -23.61
C TYR A 145 23.10 -21.56 -23.85
N MET A 146 23.41 -20.55 -24.66
CA MET A 146 24.77 -20.09 -24.94
C MET A 146 25.09 -18.89 -24.02
N VAL A 147 26.06 -19.05 -23.13
CA VAL A 147 26.55 -17.98 -22.23
C VAL A 147 27.77 -17.33 -22.85
N ARG A 148 27.82 -16.00 -22.84
CA ARG A 148 29.00 -15.25 -23.27
C ARG A 148 29.96 -15.08 -22.08
N ASP A 149 31.16 -15.65 -22.17
CA ASP A 149 32.28 -15.34 -21.28
C ASP A 149 33.30 -14.42 -21.98
N VAL A 150 34.35 -14.02 -21.26
CA VAL A 150 35.45 -13.19 -21.79
C VAL A 150 36.18 -13.80 -23.00
N ASN A 151 35.94 -15.09 -23.30
CA ASN A 151 36.53 -15.87 -24.39
C ASN A 151 35.50 -16.34 -25.45
N GLY A 152 34.23 -15.91 -25.38
CA GLY A 152 33.20 -16.21 -26.39
C GLY A 152 31.95 -16.91 -25.86
N PHE A 153 31.12 -17.45 -26.76
CA PHE A 153 29.88 -18.14 -26.41
C PHE A 153 30.14 -19.62 -26.03
N LYS A 154 29.60 -20.08 -24.90
CA LYS A 154 29.64 -21.48 -24.45
C LYS A 154 28.24 -22.02 -24.13
N SER A 155 27.94 -23.23 -24.59
CA SER A 155 26.72 -23.95 -24.21
C SER A 155 26.76 -24.33 -22.73
N LEU A 156 25.73 -23.95 -21.95
CA LEU A 156 25.43 -24.58 -20.67
C LEU A 156 24.78 -25.93 -20.94
N ALA A 157 25.32 -27.00 -20.36
CA ALA A 157 24.65 -28.29 -20.32
C ALA A 157 23.55 -28.22 -19.25
N ILE A 158 22.30 -28.06 -19.67
CA ILE A 158 21.12 -28.19 -18.81
C ILE A 158 20.61 -29.63 -18.91
N GLN A 159 20.13 -30.19 -17.81
CA GLN A 159 19.56 -31.54 -17.82
C GLN A 159 18.22 -31.54 -18.55
N GLN A 160 18.13 -32.27 -19.65
CA GLN A 160 16.86 -32.45 -20.37
C GLN A 160 15.91 -33.30 -19.53
N ARG A 161 14.65 -32.88 -19.48
CA ARG A 161 13.62 -33.62 -18.75
C ARG A 161 13.10 -34.78 -19.60
N VAL A 162 12.84 -35.92 -18.98
CA VAL A 162 12.11 -37.06 -19.57
C VAL A 162 10.68 -37.05 -19.04
N GLY A 163 9.72 -37.56 -19.82
CA GLY A 163 8.30 -37.45 -19.51
C GLY A 163 7.63 -36.21 -20.12
N VAL A 164 6.36 -36.01 -19.76
CA VAL A 164 5.48 -34.95 -20.30
C VAL A 164 4.50 -34.45 -19.24
N PRO A 165 3.95 -33.23 -19.36
CA PRO A 165 2.82 -32.83 -18.52
C PRO A 165 1.58 -33.68 -18.85
N ASP A 166 0.81 -34.07 -17.83
CA ASP A 166 -0.42 -34.87 -17.96
C ASP A 166 -1.47 -34.42 -16.92
N ASP A 167 -2.75 -34.69 -17.19
CA ASP A 167 -3.86 -34.39 -16.29
C ASP A 167 -3.88 -35.36 -15.10
N ASP A 168 -4.07 -34.86 -13.87
CA ASP A 168 -4.33 -35.67 -12.68
C ASP A 168 -5.16 -34.87 -11.68
N ASP A 169 -6.46 -35.14 -11.62
CA ASP A 169 -7.41 -34.46 -10.73
C ASP A 169 -7.08 -34.64 -9.23
N ASP A 170 -6.31 -35.67 -8.88
CA ASP A 170 -5.88 -35.92 -7.49
C ASP A 170 -4.63 -35.09 -7.10
N SER A 171 -4.06 -34.31 -8.02
CA SER A 171 -2.85 -33.49 -7.81
C SER A 171 -3.14 -32.05 -7.36
N SER A 172 -2.09 -31.30 -7.00
CA SER A 172 -2.23 -29.98 -6.41
C SER A 172 -2.70 -28.88 -7.37
N TYR A 173 -2.42 -29.04 -8.66
CA TYR A 173 -2.77 -28.10 -9.73
C TYR A 173 -3.72 -28.71 -10.78
N GLY A 174 -4.09 -29.98 -10.61
CA GLY A 174 -4.85 -30.77 -11.60
C GLY A 174 -3.97 -31.32 -12.73
N PHE A 175 -2.67 -31.07 -12.68
CA PHE A 175 -1.68 -31.57 -13.63
C PHE A 175 -0.43 -32.05 -12.90
N VAL A 176 0.30 -32.93 -13.56
CA VAL A 176 1.55 -33.51 -13.06
C VAL A 176 2.56 -33.63 -14.17
N TRP A 177 3.83 -33.81 -13.81
CA TRP A 177 4.82 -34.30 -14.75
C TRP A 177 4.88 -35.84 -14.70
N ARG A 178 4.48 -36.49 -15.79
CA ARG A 178 4.36 -37.95 -15.90
C ARG A 178 5.52 -38.57 -16.66
N CYS A 179 6.05 -39.67 -16.15
CA CYS A 179 7.00 -40.55 -16.83
C CYS A 179 6.46 -41.99 -16.83
N GLU A 180 6.39 -42.64 -17.99
CA GLU A 180 5.80 -43.98 -18.13
C GLU A 180 6.84 -45.06 -18.43
N ALA A 181 6.88 -46.11 -17.61
CA ALA A 181 7.77 -47.23 -17.77
C ALA A 181 7.52 -47.97 -19.09
N GLY A 182 8.59 -48.24 -19.83
CA GLY A 182 8.52 -48.90 -21.13
C GLY A 182 8.14 -47.99 -22.30
N GLN A 183 7.69 -46.76 -22.05
CA GLN A 183 7.51 -45.73 -23.08
C GLN A 183 8.64 -44.70 -23.04
N ASP A 184 8.89 -44.11 -21.88
CA ASP A 184 9.93 -43.12 -21.66
C ASP A 184 11.28 -43.78 -21.36
N ARG A 185 12.37 -43.04 -21.59
CA ARG A 185 13.72 -43.45 -21.18
C ARG A 185 14.03 -42.93 -19.78
N ALA A 186 14.73 -43.72 -18.98
CA ALA A 186 15.28 -43.27 -17.70
C ALA A 186 16.09 -41.96 -17.87
N GLY A 187 15.92 -41.03 -16.93
CA GLY A 187 16.46 -39.67 -17.06
C GLY A 187 15.97 -38.73 -15.97
N PHE A 188 16.27 -37.44 -16.10
CA PHE A 188 15.79 -36.44 -15.15
C PHE A 188 14.29 -36.19 -15.36
N ALA A 189 13.43 -36.56 -14.43
CA ALA A 189 12.02 -36.16 -14.45
C ALA A 189 11.87 -34.67 -14.07
N TYR A 190 12.80 -34.16 -13.26
CA TYR A 190 12.85 -32.75 -12.86
C TYR A 190 14.27 -32.18 -12.89
N GLY A 191 14.40 -30.96 -13.42
CA GLY A 191 15.66 -30.31 -13.75
C GLY A 191 15.87 -28.96 -13.08
N ASP A 192 16.70 -28.11 -13.69
CA ASP A 192 17.07 -26.81 -13.12
C ASP A 192 15.90 -25.82 -13.10
N LEU A 193 15.80 -25.04 -12.04
CA LEU A 193 14.81 -23.98 -11.85
C LEU A 193 15.27 -22.67 -12.51
N ARG A 194 14.42 -22.06 -13.34
CA ARG A 194 14.63 -20.73 -13.91
C ARG A 194 13.37 -19.88 -13.81
N TYR A 195 13.52 -18.58 -13.94
CA TYR A 195 12.38 -17.68 -14.03
C TYR A 195 11.65 -17.86 -15.37
N ARG A 196 10.33 -17.65 -15.38
CA ARG A 196 9.58 -17.45 -16.65
C ARG A 196 9.96 -16.15 -17.36
N TRP A 197 10.55 -15.19 -16.65
CA TRP A 197 10.97 -13.89 -17.18
C TRP A 197 11.89 -14.02 -18.40
N LYS A 198 11.41 -13.57 -19.56
CA LYS A 198 12.28 -13.22 -20.69
C LYS A 198 12.88 -11.85 -20.36
N GLY A 199 14.19 -11.76 -20.08
CA GLY A 199 14.81 -10.43 -19.93
C GLY A 199 14.60 -9.58 -21.19
N ARG A 200 14.58 -8.24 -21.07
CA ARG A 200 14.62 -7.36 -22.26
C ARG A 200 15.78 -7.82 -23.16
N PRO A 201 15.57 -8.06 -24.47
CA PRO A 201 16.66 -8.38 -25.37
C PRO A 201 17.71 -7.26 -25.27
N SER A 202 18.97 -7.62 -25.06
CA SER A 202 20.03 -6.63 -25.04
C SER A 202 20.08 -5.93 -26.39
N VAL A 203 20.26 -4.61 -26.40
CA VAL A 203 20.36 -3.75 -27.60
C VAL A 203 21.47 -4.20 -28.57
N SER A 204 22.31 -5.15 -28.16
CA SER A 204 23.38 -5.76 -28.96
C SER A 204 23.08 -7.18 -29.46
N GLY A 205 21.80 -7.59 -29.52
CA GLY A 205 21.39 -8.88 -30.09
C GLY A 205 21.82 -10.10 -29.26
N GLY A 206 22.12 -9.90 -27.98
CA GLY A 206 22.38 -10.97 -27.02
C GLY A 206 21.11 -11.33 -26.26
N ASP A 207 20.83 -12.63 -26.15
CA ASP A 207 19.76 -13.14 -25.30
C ASP A 207 19.91 -12.68 -23.84
N SER A 208 18.74 -12.49 -23.22
CA SER A 208 18.49 -12.13 -21.81
C SER A 208 19.51 -12.67 -20.80
N LEU A 209 19.89 -11.82 -19.82
CA LEU A 209 20.65 -12.19 -18.62
C LEU A 209 20.20 -13.54 -18.05
N ASP A 210 21.16 -14.44 -17.75
CA ASP A 210 20.93 -15.73 -17.07
C ASP A 210 20.43 -15.53 -15.63
N ILE A 211 19.14 -15.29 -15.45
CA ILE A 211 18.55 -15.17 -14.11
C ILE A 211 18.14 -16.57 -13.63
N ARG A 212 18.67 -17.01 -12.50
CA ARG A 212 18.36 -18.30 -11.85
C ARG A 212 17.62 -18.09 -10.54
N ILE A 213 16.72 -19.01 -10.20
CA ILE A 213 15.93 -18.98 -8.95
C ILE A 213 16.87 -19.05 -7.74
N GLY A 214 16.63 -18.17 -6.77
CA GLY A 214 17.37 -18.10 -5.52
C GLY A 214 17.34 -16.72 -4.89
N GLN A 215 17.61 -15.66 -5.65
CA GLN A 215 17.81 -14.32 -5.08
C GLN A 215 16.57 -13.72 -4.41
N GLU A 216 15.39 -14.26 -4.70
CA GLU A 216 14.11 -13.95 -4.05
C GLU A 216 13.98 -14.54 -2.64
N PHE A 217 14.77 -15.57 -2.31
CA PHE A 217 14.76 -16.18 -0.98
C PHE A 217 15.66 -15.40 -0.03
N ILE A 218 15.01 -14.72 0.92
CA ILE A 218 15.66 -14.08 2.07
C ILE A 218 15.46 -15.00 3.26
N LEU A 219 16.54 -15.60 3.76
CA LEU A 219 16.50 -16.56 4.86
C LEU A 219 16.84 -15.85 6.16
N LYS A 220 16.01 -15.99 7.20
CA LYS A 220 16.27 -15.37 8.50
C LYS A 220 17.50 -15.98 9.17
N LYS A 221 18.37 -15.13 9.72
CA LYS A 221 19.39 -15.58 10.69
C LYS A 221 18.70 -15.79 12.04
N ILE A 222 18.65 -17.04 12.51
CA ILE A 222 18.10 -17.37 13.84
C ILE A 222 18.99 -16.78 14.94
N ASN A 223 20.32 -16.89 14.76
CA ASN A 223 21.31 -16.19 15.56
C ASN A 223 22.21 -15.33 14.66
N PRO A 224 22.08 -13.98 14.69
CA PRO A 224 22.77 -13.10 13.75
C PRO A 224 24.28 -12.94 14.03
N LEU A 225 24.77 -13.32 15.22
CA LEU A 225 26.18 -13.22 15.60
C LEU A 225 27.00 -14.46 15.25
N GLU A 226 26.34 -15.55 14.86
CA GLU A 226 27.00 -16.82 14.57
C GLU A 226 27.16 -17.03 13.07
N THR A 227 28.24 -17.72 12.70
CA THR A 227 28.41 -18.23 11.33
C THR A 227 27.26 -19.18 10.98
N PRO A 228 26.89 -19.33 9.69
CA PRO A 228 25.84 -20.23 9.25
C PRO A 228 25.96 -21.61 9.91
N SER A 229 24.94 -21.98 10.67
CA SER A 229 24.95 -23.21 11.45
C SER A 229 24.76 -24.44 10.57
N SER A 230 25.29 -25.59 11.01
CA SER A 230 24.92 -26.88 10.43
C SER A 230 23.55 -27.37 10.90
N SER A 231 22.99 -26.78 11.96
CA SER A 231 21.65 -27.09 12.48
C SER A 231 20.53 -26.44 11.68
N ASP A 232 20.80 -25.26 11.11
CA ASP A 232 19.82 -24.52 10.31
C ASP A 232 19.83 -25.07 8.90
N LYS A 233 18.65 -25.39 8.38
CA LYS A 233 18.49 -26.11 7.13
C LYS A 233 17.56 -25.39 6.18
N LEU A 234 17.81 -25.60 4.89
CA LEU A 234 16.84 -25.42 3.84
C LEU A 234 16.18 -26.78 3.59
N TYR A 235 14.85 -26.79 3.53
CA TYR A 235 14.03 -27.99 3.37
C TYR A 235 13.44 -28.01 1.97
N ILE A 236 13.59 -29.14 1.29
CA ILE A 236 13.10 -29.38 -0.06
C ILE A 236 12.17 -30.57 -0.02
N ARG A 237 10.87 -30.32 -0.20
CA ARG A 237 9.85 -31.38 -0.24
C ARG A 237 9.53 -31.74 -1.66
N TYR A 238 9.46 -33.03 -1.96
CA TYR A 238 8.94 -33.54 -3.23
C TYR A 238 7.60 -34.23 -2.97
N SER A 239 6.57 -33.90 -3.74
CA SER A 239 5.28 -34.60 -3.79
C SER A 239 5.21 -35.44 -5.06
N PHE A 240 5.06 -36.75 -4.93
CA PHE A 240 5.00 -37.65 -6.08
C PHE A 240 4.23 -38.94 -5.78
N LYS A 241 3.72 -39.57 -6.83
CA LYS A 241 3.04 -40.86 -6.85
C LYS A 241 3.82 -41.81 -7.76
N LEU A 242 3.98 -43.05 -7.31
CA LEU A 242 4.57 -44.14 -8.10
C LEU A 242 3.57 -45.27 -8.30
N GLU A 243 3.49 -45.76 -9.53
CA GLU A 243 2.65 -46.88 -9.93
C GLU A 243 3.49 -47.99 -10.58
N GLY A 244 2.97 -49.22 -10.65
CA GLY A 244 3.71 -50.35 -11.23
C GLY A 244 4.89 -50.88 -10.41
N ILE A 245 5.07 -50.41 -9.17
CA ILE A 245 6.19 -50.79 -8.29
C ILE A 245 6.10 -52.21 -7.73
N ASP A 246 4.94 -52.87 -7.82
CA ASP A 246 4.69 -54.19 -7.22
C ASP A 246 5.60 -55.29 -7.77
N SER A 247 6.12 -55.10 -8.97
CA SER A 247 7.04 -56.03 -9.63
C SER A 247 8.52 -55.90 -9.20
N LEU A 248 8.86 -54.85 -8.44
CA LEU A 248 10.23 -54.53 -8.03
C LEU A 248 10.61 -55.19 -6.69
N ALA A 249 11.89 -55.49 -6.47
CA ALA A 249 12.37 -55.94 -5.16
C ALA A 249 12.49 -54.75 -4.18
N ASP A 250 12.42 -55.03 -2.87
CA ASP A 250 12.45 -54.01 -1.80
C ASP A 250 13.66 -53.04 -1.88
N ASN A 251 14.80 -53.53 -2.37
CA ASN A 251 16.06 -52.78 -2.47
C ASN A 251 16.29 -52.17 -3.86
N ASP A 252 15.37 -52.37 -4.81
CA ASP A 252 15.49 -51.77 -6.12
C ASP A 252 15.35 -50.25 -6.01
N GLY A 253 16.32 -49.55 -6.59
CA GLY A 253 16.25 -48.09 -6.72
C GLY A 253 15.14 -47.71 -7.70
N ILE A 254 14.40 -46.65 -7.37
CA ILE A 254 13.29 -46.12 -8.19
C ILE A 254 13.56 -44.68 -8.63
N LEU A 255 14.01 -43.84 -7.70
CA LEU A 255 14.32 -42.42 -7.93
C LEU A 255 15.66 -42.06 -7.29
N VAL A 256 16.38 -41.11 -7.90
CA VAL A 256 17.57 -40.50 -7.32
C VAL A 256 17.35 -39.01 -7.17
N PHE A 257 17.44 -38.53 -5.93
CA PHE A 257 17.29 -37.12 -5.59
C PHE A 257 18.67 -36.49 -5.46
N SER A 258 18.86 -35.33 -6.09
CA SER A 258 20.06 -34.52 -5.93
C SER A 258 19.70 -33.05 -5.84
N ILE A 259 20.51 -32.28 -5.13
CA ILE A 259 20.32 -30.84 -5.01
C ILE A 259 21.62 -30.17 -5.37
N VAL A 260 21.54 -29.22 -6.30
CA VAL A 260 22.71 -28.54 -6.84
C VAL A 260 22.47 -27.04 -6.94
N GLY A 261 23.52 -26.26 -7.03
CA GLY A 261 23.41 -24.82 -7.30
C GLY A 261 24.57 -24.29 -8.11
N TYR A 262 24.36 -23.17 -8.78
CA TYR A 262 25.39 -22.51 -9.58
C TYR A 262 25.91 -21.27 -8.82
N PRO A 263 27.09 -21.37 -8.17
CA PRO A 263 27.63 -20.26 -7.40
C PRO A 263 27.94 -19.06 -8.31
N TYR A 264 27.95 -17.86 -7.73
CA TYR A 264 28.29 -16.65 -8.47
C TYR A 264 29.83 -16.53 -8.60
N ALA A 265 30.33 -16.36 -9.83
CA ALA A 265 31.75 -16.21 -10.15
C ALA A 265 31.96 -15.18 -11.27
N GLY A 266 32.77 -14.14 -11.01
CA GLY A 266 33.30 -13.26 -12.08
C GLY A 266 32.27 -12.48 -12.89
N GLY A 267 31.13 -12.11 -12.30
CA GLY A 267 30.08 -11.33 -12.98
C GLY A 267 28.85 -12.13 -13.44
N GLY A 268 28.80 -13.45 -13.19
CA GLY A 268 27.65 -14.30 -13.50
C GLY A 268 27.64 -15.61 -12.72
N HIS A 269 26.66 -16.47 -12.96
CA HIS A 269 26.62 -17.82 -12.39
C HIS A 269 27.67 -18.73 -13.03
N ALA A 270 28.21 -19.68 -12.26
CA ALA A 270 29.14 -20.69 -12.74
C ALA A 270 28.53 -21.55 -13.87
N VAL A 271 29.40 -22.11 -14.72
CA VAL A 271 29.01 -22.97 -15.85
C VAL A 271 28.59 -24.36 -15.38
N SER A 272 29.20 -24.86 -14.31
CA SER A 272 28.90 -26.17 -13.72
C SER A 272 28.31 -25.99 -12.33
N PRO A 273 27.32 -26.80 -11.95
CA PRO A 273 26.73 -26.70 -10.64
C PRO A 273 27.59 -27.40 -9.59
N ASP A 274 27.53 -26.90 -8.36
CA ASP A 274 28.03 -27.58 -7.17
C ASP A 274 26.94 -28.47 -6.58
N SER A 275 27.23 -29.77 -6.40
CA SER A 275 26.35 -30.68 -5.67
C SER A 275 26.47 -30.46 -4.16
N LEU A 276 25.33 -30.50 -3.48
CA LEU A 276 25.20 -30.28 -2.05
C LEU A 276 25.13 -31.60 -1.29
N LYS A 277 25.66 -31.61 -0.06
CA LYS A 277 25.41 -32.71 0.87
C LYS A 277 23.97 -32.70 1.35
N LEU A 278 23.31 -33.84 1.22
CA LEU A 278 21.91 -34.06 1.55
C LEU A 278 21.77 -34.71 2.92
N ILE A 279 20.72 -34.31 3.62
CA ILE A 279 20.25 -34.92 4.85
C ILE A 279 18.84 -35.45 4.58
N VAL A 280 18.58 -36.70 4.94
CA VAL A 280 17.25 -37.32 4.85
C VAL A 280 16.95 -37.97 6.20
N GLY A 281 15.82 -37.58 6.81
CA GLY A 281 15.52 -37.90 8.20
C GLY A 281 16.61 -37.35 9.13
N ASN A 282 17.38 -38.24 9.74
CA ASN A 282 18.46 -37.88 10.67
C ASN A 282 19.87 -38.22 10.16
N SER A 283 20.00 -38.61 8.88
CA SER A 283 21.27 -39.11 8.34
C SER A 283 21.81 -38.21 7.23
N VAL A 284 23.10 -37.90 7.29
CA VAL A 284 23.84 -37.29 6.18
C VAL A 284 24.15 -38.38 5.16
N ILE A 285 23.60 -38.27 3.95
CA ILE A 285 23.64 -39.36 2.96
C ILE A 285 24.82 -39.21 1.98
N GLY A 286 25.17 -37.98 1.61
CA GLY A 286 26.12 -37.71 0.52
C GLY A 286 25.54 -36.69 -0.44
N LYS A 287 25.88 -36.76 -1.73
CA LYS A 287 25.40 -35.80 -2.76
C LYS A 287 24.10 -36.23 -3.47
N GLU A 288 23.74 -37.49 -3.33
CA GLU A 288 22.58 -38.11 -3.96
C GLU A 288 21.91 -39.02 -2.95
N TYR A 289 20.57 -39.07 -2.99
CA TYR A 289 19.76 -39.99 -2.22
C TYR A 289 19.02 -40.93 -3.16
N ASN A 290 19.36 -42.22 -3.11
CA ASN A 290 18.71 -43.27 -3.89
C ASN A 290 17.51 -43.79 -3.09
N LEU A 291 16.30 -43.45 -3.54
CA LEU A 291 15.07 -43.98 -2.97
C LEU A 291 14.85 -45.40 -3.49
N THR A 292 14.64 -46.34 -2.58
CA THR A 292 14.29 -47.73 -2.89
C THR A 292 12.78 -47.96 -2.78
N ARG A 293 12.27 -49.05 -3.36
CA ARG A 293 10.86 -49.45 -3.23
C ARG A 293 10.40 -49.46 -1.76
N SER A 294 11.12 -50.16 -0.89
CA SER A 294 10.77 -50.26 0.54
C SER A 294 10.79 -48.91 1.26
N ALA A 295 11.73 -48.02 0.91
CA ALA A 295 11.78 -46.68 1.47
C ALA A 295 10.58 -45.83 1.02
N TYR A 296 10.15 -45.93 -0.24
CA TYR A 296 8.97 -45.24 -0.74
C TYR A 296 7.69 -45.65 -0.01
N GLU A 297 7.48 -46.95 0.22
CA GLU A 297 6.30 -47.46 0.94
C GLU A 297 6.23 -46.92 2.38
N SER A 298 7.37 -46.57 2.98
CA SER A 298 7.48 -45.96 4.31
C SER A 298 7.28 -44.44 4.34
N LEU A 299 7.27 -43.77 3.18
CA LEU A 299 7.08 -42.31 3.12
C LEU A 299 5.68 -41.92 3.57
N PRO A 300 5.51 -40.77 4.24
CA PRO A 300 4.20 -40.25 4.60
C PRO A 300 3.32 -40.02 3.36
N ALA A 301 2.05 -40.41 3.45
CA ALA A 301 1.05 -40.06 2.45
C ALA A 301 0.70 -38.57 2.50
N HIS A 302 0.31 -38.01 1.35
CA HIS A 302 -0.20 -36.66 1.26
C HIS A 302 -1.59 -36.58 1.91
N PRO A 303 -1.85 -35.64 2.84
CA PRO A 303 -3.16 -35.49 3.45
C PRO A 303 -4.24 -35.08 2.44
N ASP A 304 -3.89 -34.18 1.50
CA ASP A 304 -4.85 -33.58 0.57
C ASP A 304 -4.90 -34.18 -0.85
N TYR A 305 -3.90 -34.99 -1.26
CA TYR A 305 -3.76 -35.48 -2.65
C TYR A 305 -3.66 -37.01 -2.66
N SER A 306 -4.69 -37.66 -3.20
CA SER A 306 -4.85 -39.12 -3.12
C SER A 306 -3.71 -39.87 -3.83
N GLY A 307 -3.12 -40.85 -3.15
CA GLY A 307 -2.04 -41.67 -3.72
C GLY A 307 -0.65 -41.01 -3.75
N TYR A 308 -0.56 -39.70 -3.47
CA TYR A 308 0.71 -38.98 -3.38
C TYR A 308 1.41 -39.24 -2.05
N ARG A 309 2.74 -39.19 -2.07
CA ARG A 309 3.61 -39.26 -0.88
C ARG A 309 4.66 -38.16 -0.92
N TYR A 310 5.27 -37.91 0.24
CA TYR A 310 6.32 -36.90 0.35
C TYR A 310 7.68 -37.42 0.77
N LEU A 311 8.70 -36.80 0.21
CA LEU A 311 10.07 -36.88 0.70
C LEU A 311 10.58 -35.48 1.05
N ASP A 312 11.02 -35.29 2.31
CA ASP A 312 11.78 -34.12 2.72
C ASP A 312 13.28 -34.42 2.60
N VAL A 313 13.98 -33.63 1.79
CA VAL A 313 15.43 -33.61 1.66
C VAL A 313 15.94 -32.26 2.16
N GLU A 314 16.96 -32.27 3.00
CA GLU A 314 17.45 -31.08 3.68
C GLU A 314 18.89 -30.77 3.31
N VAL A 315 19.25 -29.49 3.28
CA VAL A 315 20.62 -29.00 3.09
C VAL A 315 20.93 -28.00 4.20
N SER A 316 22.07 -28.15 4.88
CA SER A 316 22.46 -27.20 5.92
C SER A 316 22.89 -25.85 5.34
N TYR A 317 22.64 -24.77 6.08
CA TYR A 317 23.11 -23.44 5.71
C TYR A 317 24.64 -23.37 5.65
N ALA A 318 25.33 -24.09 6.53
CA ALA A 318 26.79 -24.24 6.47
C ALA A 318 27.28 -24.81 5.12
N GLU A 319 26.63 -25.84 4.59
CA GLU A 319 26.98 -26.42 3.28
C GLU A 319 26.73 -25.39 2.17
N LEU A 320 25.53 -24.79 2.11
CA LEU A 320 25.18 -23.77 1.11
C LEU A 320 26.16 -22.59 1.12
N PHE A 321 26.53 -22.08 2.30
CA PHE A 321 27.44 -20.97 2.45
C PHE A 321 28.86 -21.34 2.02
N SER A 322 29.36 -22.52 2.40
CA SER A 322 30.68 -23.00 1.98
C SER A 322 30.80 -23.17 0.46
N LYS A 323 29.67 -23.48 -0.19
CA LYS A 323 29.54 -23.59 -1.65
C LYS A 323 29.25 -22.27 -2.35
N LYS A 324 29.18 -21.15 -1.62
CA LYS A 324 28.80 -19.83 -2.16
C LYS A 324 27.43 -19.83 -2.85
N LEU A 325 26.53 -20.69 -2.37
CA LEU A 325 25.13 -20.76 -2.78
C LEU A 325 24.22 -20.02 -1.79
N LEU A 326 24.77 -19.57 -0.67
CA LEU A 326 24.16 -18.67 0.30
C LEU A 326 25.15 -17.54 0.59
N ALA A 327 24.66 -16.30 0.68
CA ALA A 327 25.48 -15.14 0.96
C ALA A 327 24.87 -14.28 2.09
N ASP A 328 25.73 -13.52 2.77
CA ASP A 328 25.26 -12.46 3.66
C ASP A 328 24.49 -11.41 2.87
N ASN A 329 23.28 -11.08 3.35
CA ASN A 329 22.43 -10.05 2.75
C ASN A 329 22.28 -8.85 3.69
N SER A 330 22.07 -9.12 4.97
CA SER A 330 22.09 -8.11 6.03
C SER A 330 22.60 -8.72 7.32
N ALA A 331 22.70 -7.90 8.37
CA ALA A 331 23.01 -8.42 9.70
C ALA A 331 21.99 -9.47 10.20
N TRP A 332 20.77 -9.47 9.64
CA TRP A 332 19.66 -10.29 10.11
C TRP A 332 19.20 -11.38 9.14
N SER A 333 19.75 -11.40 7.93
CA SER A 333 19.32 -12.31 6.86
C SER A 333 20.47 -12.78 5.97
N TYR A 334 20.31 -13.98 5.44
CA TYR A 334 21.05 -14.46 4.29
C TYR A 334 20.19 -14.28 3.02
N ARG A 335 20.84 -14.24 1.85
CA ARG A 335 20.18 -14.34 0.55
C ARG A 335 20.69 -15.57 -0.18
N LEU A 336 19.77 -16.39 -0.66
CA LEU A 336 20.13 -17.55 -1.48
C LEU A 336 20.64 -17.07 -2.84
N VAL A 337 21.74 -17.64 -3.30
CA VAL A 337 22.34 -17.28 -4.61
C VAL A 337 21.65 -18.07 -5.71
N ASN A 338 21.55 -19.40 -5.53
CA ASN A 338 20.81 -20.28 -6.43
C ASN A 338 20.64 -21.67 -5.79
N ILE A 339 19.52 -22.33 -6.11
CA ILE A 339 19.32 -23.75 -5.81
C ILE A 339 18.48 -24.43 -6.90
N ASN A 340 18.74 -25.71 -7.14
CA ASN A 340 18.03 -26.55 -8.11
C ASN A 340 17.84 -27.95 -7.52
N PRO A 341 16.64 -28.24 -7.01
CA PRO A 341 16.17 -29.60 -6.76
C PRO A 341 16.16 -30.41 -8.07
N ARG A 342 16.60 -31.66 -8.06
CA ARG A 342 16.60 -32.55 -9.23
C ARG A 342 16.12 -33.94 -8.85
N VAL A 343 15.36 -34.55 -9.77
CA VAL A 343 14.85 -35.92 -9.63
C VAL A 343 15.23 -36.71 -10.88
N TYR A 344 16.02 -37.77 -10.71
CA TYR A 344 16.31 -38.73 -11.76
C TYR A 344 15.44 -39.97 -11.58
N TRP A 345 14.69 -40.32 -12.61
CA TRP A 345 13.81 -41.48 -12.66
C TRP A 345 14.51 -42.65 -13.35
N LEU A 346 14.49 -43.83 -12.73
CA LEU A 346 15.25 -45.00 -13.17
C LEU A 346 14.55 -45.84 -14.25
N GLY A 347 13.32 -45.49 -14.65
CA GLY A 347 12.64 -46.09 -15.79
C GLY A 347 11.95 -47.43 -15.52
N ASN A 348 11.84 -47.84 -14.26
CA ASN A 348 11.37 -49.17 -13.84
C ASN A 348 9.97 -49.16 -13.18
N CYS A 349 9.33 -48.00 -13.09
CA CYS A 349 7.97 -47.79 -12.60
C CYS A 349 7.38 -46.51 -13.19
N ASP A 350 6.08 -46.29 -13.10
CA ASP A 350 5.48 -45.02 -13.54
C ASP A 350 5.66 -43.96 -12.45
N LEU A 351 5.91 -42.72 -12.85
CA LEU A 351 6.08 -41.57 -11.94
C LEU A 351 5.11 -40.45 -12.34
N SER A 352 4.32 -39.99 -11.36
CA SER A 352 3.64 -38.69 -11.41
C SER A 352 4.27 -37.77 -10.37
N LEU A 353 5.00 -36.75 -10.84
CA LEU A 353 5.60 -35.73 -9.99
C LEU A 353 4.68 -34.51 -9.98
N ASP A 354 4.23 -34.10 -8.79
CA ASP A 354 3.22 -33.04 -8.60
C ASP A 354 3.91 -31.69 -8.33
N PHE A 355 4.64 -31.56 -7.22
CA PHE A 355 5.37 -30.31 -6.94
C PHE A 355 6.64 -30.52 -6.11
N ILE A 356 7.43 -29.45 -6.05
CA ILE A 356 8.57 -29.29 -5.16
C ILE A 356 8.36 -28.05 -4.28
N GLU A 357 8.48 -28.17 -2.97
CA GLU A 357 8.48 -27.00 -2.07
C GLU A 357 9.88 -26.69 -1.57
N ILE A 358 10.21 -25.41 -1.46
CA ILE A 358 11.43 -24.93 -0.79
C ILE A 358 11.01 -24.10 0.43
N ARG A 359 11.53 -24.47 1.59
CA ARG A 359 11.25 -23.85 2.89
C ARG A 359 12.52 -23.54 3.64
N ASP A 360 12.59 -22.37 4.25
CA ASP A 360 13.68 -22.03 5.16
C ASP A 360 13.44 -22.59 6.58
N GLN A 361 14.51 -22.62 7.39
CA GLN A 361 14.42 -23.11 8.77
C GLN A 361 13.36 -22.36 9.57
N PHE A 362 13.26 -21.05 9.36
CA PHE A 362 12.39 -20.20 10.15
C PHE A 362 10.90 -20.47 9.86
N TYR A 363 10.52 -20.54 8.58
CA TYR A 363 9.19 -20.97 8.16
C TYR A 363 8.87 -22.38 8.67
N LYS A 364 9.83 -23.31 8.58
CA LYS A 364 9.62 -24.67 9.06
C LYS A 364 9.34 -24.74 10.57
N ASN A 365 9.99 -23.87 11.35
CA ASN A 365 9.75 -23.80 12.78
C ASN A 365 8.33 -23.31 13.11
N ILE A 366 7.85 -22.28 12.39
CA ILE A 366 6.48 -21.76 12.52
C ILE A 366 5.47 -22.84 12.13
N GLU A 367 5.68 -23.50 10.98
CA GLU A 367 4.81 -24.57 10.49
C GLU A 367 4.73 -25.76 11.47
N SER A 368 5.86 -26.15 12.06
CA SER A 368 5.92 -27.34 12.91
C SER A 368 5.47 -27.09 14.34
N ASN A 369 5.48 -25.84 14.82
CA ASN A 369 5.13 -25.48 16.19
C ASN A 369 4.21 -24.24 16.26
N PRO A 370 3.10 -24.17 15.52
CA PRO A 370 2.31 -22.95 15.35
C PRO A 370 1.88 -22.35 16.69
N GLY A 371 1.37 -23.16 17.62
CA GLY A 371 0.91 -22.67 18.92
C GLY A 371 1.99 -21.98 19.78
N VAL A 372 3.27 -22.36 19.64
CA VAL A 372 4.38 -21.69 20.35
C VAL A 372 4.61 -20.30 19.78
N TYR A 373 4.65 -20.19 18.45
CA TYR A 373 4.90 -18.93 17.77
C TYR A 373 3.72 -17.98 17.95
N GLU A 374 2.50 -18.46 17.73
CA GLU A 374 1.24 -17.71 17.91
C GLU A 374 1.08 -17.17 19.33
N ALA A 375 1.31 -17.99 20.36
CA ALA A 375 1.25 -17.53 21.74
C ALA A 375 2.32 -16.47 22.07
N ALA A 376 3.54 -16.63 21.52
CA ALA A 376 4.62 -15.67 21.73
C ALA A 376 4.33 -14.30 21.11
N ILE A 377 3.80 -14.25 19.88
CA ILE A 377 3.43 -12.97 19.25
C ILE A 377 2.22 -12.33 19.92
N ALA A 378 1.19 -13.11 20.29
CA ALA A 378 0.04 -12.59 21.02
C ALA A 378 0.45 -12.01 22.39
N SER A 379 1.34 -12.70 23.12
CA SER A 379 1.89 -12.20 24.38
C SER A 379 2.70 -10.92 24.19
N ARG A 380 3.52 -10.85 23.13
CA ARG A 380 4.30 -9.66 22.79
C ARG A 380 3.41 -8.46 22.46
N MET A 381 2.39 -8.64 21.63
CA MET A 381 1.42 -7.58 21.28
C MET A 381 0.70 -7.08 22.54
N SER A 382 0.18 -7.99 23.38
CA SER A 382 -0.45 -7.61 24.64
C SER A 382 0.49 -6.86 25.59
N TYR A 383 1.76 -7.25 25.66
CA TYR A 383 2.77 -6.54 26.44
C TYR A 383 2.98 -5.11 25.92
N LEU A 384 3.23 -4.93 24.62
CA LEU A 384 3.40 -3.61 24.01
C LEU A 384 2.16 -2.75 24.23
N GLN A 385 0.97 -3.31 23.99
CA GLN A 385 -0.31 -2.63 24.19
C GLN A 385 -0.50 -2.19 25.65
N SER A 386 -0.10 -3.02 26.62
CA SER A 386 -0.21 -2.71 28.05
C SER A 386 0.70 -1.57 28.50
N ILE A 387 1.89 -1.42 27.89
CA ILE A 387 2.78 -0.29 28.18
C ILE A 387 2.26 0.98 27.49
N TYR A 388 1.65 0.81 26.32
CA TYR A 388 1.05 1.92 25.59
C TYR A 388 -0.17 2.51 26.31
N GLN A 389 -1.07 1.69 26.84
CA GLN A 389 -2.34 2.12 27.46
C GLN A 389 -2.24 2.51 28.95
N GLN A 390 -1.04 2.60 29.53
CA GLN A 390 -0.90 2.93 30.95
C GLN A 390 -1.64 4.24 31.31
N ASN A 391 -2.37 4.22 32.43
CA ASN A 391 -3.19 5.31 32.98
C ASN A 391 -4.54 5.57 32.29
N GLY A 392 -5.09 4.59 31.57
CA GLY A 392 -6.45 4.67 31.01
C GLY A 392 -6.56 5.59 29.79
N SER A 393 -5.46 5.71 29.02
CA SER A 393 -5.41 6.55 27.83
C SER A 393 -6.20 5.92 26.67
N PRO A 394 -6.92 6.72 25.86
CA PRO A 394 -7.72 6.22 24.75
C PRO A 394 -6.87 5.76 23.54
N GLU A 395 -5.59 6.16 23.48
CA GLU A 395 -4.68 5.79 22.41
C GLU A 395 -4.28 4.32 22.48
N TYR A 396 -4.07 3.70 21.31
CA TYR A 396 -3.69 2.29 21.21
C TYR A 396 -2.63 2.08 20.13
N ILE A 397 -2.02 0.89 20.13
CA ILE A 397 -1.17 0.46 19.03
C ILE A 397 -2.15 0.05 17.93
N SER A 398 -2.29 0.88 16.90
CA SER A 398 -3.30 0.65 15.88
C SER A 398 -2.86 -0.38 14.84
N HIS A 399 -1.55 -0.51 14.63
CA HIS A 399 -1.02 -1.39 13.60
C HIS A 399 0.27 -2.10 14.03
N MET A 400 0.44 -3.33 13.53
CA MET A 400 1.65 -4.13 13.64
C MET A 400 2.23 -4.34 12.25
N PHE A 401 3.30 -3.60 11.96
CA PHE A 401 3.99 -3.68 10.69
C PHE A 401 4.83 -4.97 10.61
N THR A 402 4.75 -5.64 9.47
CA THR A 402 5.41 -6.91 9.22
C THR A 402 6.66 -6.73 8.33
N PHE A 403 7.20 -7.77 7.71
CA PHE A 403 8.42 -7.69 6.92
C PHE A 403 8.24 -6.71 5.75
N ASP A 404 9.10 -5.70 5.69
CA ASP A 404 9.05 -4.62 4.70
C ASP A 404 9.38 -5.13 3.29
N GLU A 405 8.57 -4.72 2.29
CA GLU A 405 8.71 -5.09 0.89
C GLU A 405 8.95 -6.59 0.65
N PRO A 406 8.02 -7.47 1.10
CA PRO A 406 8.22 -8.90 1.03
C PRO A 406 8.43 -9.36 -0.42
N TYR A 407 9.32 -10.32 -0.61
CA TYR A 407 9.43 -11.06 -1.86
C TYR A 407 8.41 -12.20 -1.84
N GLN A 408 8.11 -12.75 -3.01
CA GLN A 408 7.14 -13.83 -3.16
C GLN A 408 7.32 -14.99 -2.15
N PRO A 409 8.55 -15.47 -1.82
CA PRO A 409 8.70 -16.51 -0.82
C PRO A 409 8.23 -16.14 0.60
N GLN A 410 8.10 -14.85 0.93
CA GLN A 410 7.62 -14.41 2.25
C GLN A 410 6.09 -14.26 2.35
N PHE A 411 5.37 -14.33 1.23
CA PHE A 411 3.91 -14.08 1.19
C PHE A 411 3.12 -15.06 2.06
N ARG A 412 3.48 -16.35 2.06
CA ARG A 412 2.81 -17.35 2.92
C ARG A 412 3.09 -17.16 4.41
N SER A 413 4.24 -16.60 4.77
CA SER A 413 4.54 -16.25 6.16
C SER A 413 3.67 -15.10 6.66
N TYR A 414 3.45 -14.09 5.81
CA TYR A 414 2.47 -13.03 6.07
C TYR A 414 1.08 -13.63 6.30
N GLN A 415 0.60 -14.44 5.36
CA GLN A 415 -0.71 -15.07 5.45
C GLN A 415 -0.90 -15.87 6.75
N LYS A 416 0.08 -16.69 7.13
CA LYS A 416 0.03 -17.47 8.36
C LYS A 416 -0.11 -16.61 9.62
N LEU A 417 0.53 -15.43 9.65
CA LEU A 417 0.40 -14.51 10.78
C LEU A 417 -0.97 -13.85 10.80
N GLU A 418 -1.45 -13.38 9.65
CA GLU A 418 -2.72 -12.67 9.54
C GLU A 418 -3.92 -13.59 9.85
N THR A 419 -3.88 -14.84 9.38
CA THR A 419 -4.94 -15.83 9.62
C THR A 419 -4.79 -16.59 10.93
N SER A 420 -3.89 -16.16 11.83
CA SER A 420 -3.64 -16.84 13.10
C SER A 420 -4.88 -16.76 14.01
N PRO A 421 -5.41 -17.89 14.51
CA PRO A 421 -6.57 -17.87 15.42
C PRO A 421 -6.32 -17.11 16.73
N GLN A 422 -5.07 -17.09 17.22
CA GLN A 422 -4.69 -16.35 18.44
C GLN A 422 -4.64 -14.84 18.25
N LEU A 423 -4.60 -14.38 16.99
CA LEU A 423 -4.62 -12.95 16.63
C LEU A 423 -6.00 -12.51 16.15
N SER A 424 -6.94 -13.45 15.97
CA SER A 424 -8.32 -13.14 15.60
C SER A 424 -9.02 -12.31 16.69
N GLY A 425 -9.74 -11.27 16.28
CA GLY A 425 -10.50 -10.38 17.17
C GLY A 425 -9.63 -9.37 17.94
N ARG A 426 -8.32 -9.33 17.69
CA ARG A 426 -7.44 -8.29 18.23
C ARG A 426 -7.67 -6.96 17.50
N PRO A 427 -7.50 -5.81 18.19
CA PRO A 427 -7.69 -4.49 17.59
C PRO A 427 -6.53 -4.07 16.67
N GLU A 428 -5.33 -4.64 16.85
CA GLU A 428 -4.15 -4.23 16.07
C GLU A 428 -4.21 -4.80 14.64
N LYS A 429 -4.16 -3.93 13.63
CA LYS A 429 -4.18 -4.31 12.22
C LYS A 429 -2.79 -4.74 11.75
N GLN A 430 -2.69 -5.88 11.07
CA GLN A 430 -1.42 -6.37 10.53
C GLN A 430 -1.29 -5.92 9.08
N PHE A 431 -0.17 -5.29 8.70
CA PHE A 431 0.06 -4.85 7.33
C PHE A 431 1.55 -4.82 6.97
N THR A 432 1.85 -4.71 5.68
CA THR A 432 3.20 -4.49 5.14
C THR A 432 3.14 -3.59 3.92
N ALA A 433 4.18 -2.81 3.68
CA ALA A 433 4.37 -2.09 2.43
C ALA A 433 4.80 -3.06 1.33
N VAL A 434 3.92 -3.28 0.36
CA VAL A 434 4.16 -4.14 -0.80
C VAL A 434 4.71 -3.29 -1.94
N ASN A 435 5.99 -3.53 -2.26
CA ASN A 435 6.69 -2.80 -3.31
C ASN A 435 6.04 -3.04 -4.68
N VAL A 436 5.70 -1.92 -5.34
CA VAL A 436 5.36 -1.87 -6.76
C VAL A 436 6.65 -2.00 -7.58
N ARG A 437 7.20 -3.21 -7.62
CA ARG A 437 8.42 -3.50 -8.37
C ARG A 437 8.17 -3.47 -9.87
N GLY A 438 8.25 -2.29 -10.48
CA GLY A 438 7.98 -2.12 -11.92
C GLY A 438 9.16 -1.65 -12.78
N PHE A 439 10.31 -1.27 -12.21
CA PHE A 439 11.45 -0.76 -13.02
C PHE A 439 12.07 -1.80 -13.95
N ARG A 440 11.79 -3.09 -13.72
CA ARG A 440 12.16 -4.15 -14.63
C ARG A 440 10.87 -4.75 -15.17
N ARG A 441 10.39 -4.18 -16.28
CA ARG A 441 9.25 -4.68 -17.06
C ARG A 441 9.53 -6.12 -17.52
N PHE A 442 9.25 -7.10 -16.66
CA PHE A 442 9.50 -8.51 -16.92
C PHE A 442 8.27 -9.16 -17.56
N PRO A 443 8.31 -9.44 -18.87
CA PRO A 443 7.16 -9.98 -19.59
C PRO A 443 6.84 -11.38 -19.07
N ILE A 444 5.57 -11.59 -18.71
CA ILE A 444 5.05 -12.88 -18.25
C ILE A 444 4.12 -13.53 -19.28
N GLY A 445 3.44 -12.76 -20.11
CA GLY A 445 2.54 -13.29 -21.14
C GLY A 445 1.94 -12.19 -22.01
N ILE A 446 0.86 -12.54 -22.72
CA ILE A 446 -0.02 -11.56 -23.37
C ILE A 446 -1.12 -11.18 -22.37
N ASP A 447 -1.48 -9.91 -22.33
CA ASP A 447 -2.58 -9.44 -21.50
C ASP A 447 -3.91 -10.05 -22.01
N PRO A 448 -4.65 -10.78 -21.17
CA PRO A 448 -5.90 -11.40 -21.59
C PRO A 448 -7.01 -10.37 -21.88
N ASN A 449 -6.89 -9.16 -21.32
CA ASN A 449 -7.87 -8.10 -21.48
C ASN A 449 -7.53 -7.16 -22.64
N ILE A 450 -6.27 -7.14 -23.10
CA ILE A 450 -5.83 -6.24 -24.18
C ILE A 450 -5.10 -7.05 -25.28
N PRO A 451 -5.76 -7.28 -26.44
CA PRO A 451 -5.17 -8.08 -27.51
C PRO A 451 -3.80 -7.59 -27.97
N ASN A 452 -2.82 -8.49 -27.99
CA ASN A 452 -1.42 -8.26 -28.38
C ASN A 452 -0.58 -7.38 -27.44
N GLU A 453 -1.10 -7.01 -26.26
CA GLU A 453 -0.29 -6.30 -25.27
C GLU A 453 0.49 -7.28 -24.40
N THR A 454 1.71 -6.91 -24.01
CA THR A 454 2.55 -7.75 -23.15
C THR A 454 2.22 -7.47 -21.69
N LYS A 455 1.78 -8.49 -20.95
CA LYS A 455 1.61 -8.39 -19.50
C LYS A 455 2.95 -8.53 -18.79
N TYR A 456 3.19 -7.69 -17.79
CA TYR A 456 4.39 -7.70 -16.96
C TYR A 456 4.09 -8.24 -15.56
N TYR A 457 5.11 -8.79 -14.90
CA TYR A 457 4.99 -9.22 -13.51
C TYR A 457 4.57 -8.06 -12.60
N ASN A 458 3.56 -8.33 -11.78
CA ASN A 458 3.04 -7.40 -10.78
C ASN A 458 3.17 -8.05 -9.39
N ASN A 459 4.06 -7.49 -8.55
CA ASN A 459 4.30 -7.98 -7.20
C ASN A 459 3.09 -7.78 -6.27
N VAL A 460 2.29 -6.73 -6.49
CA VAL A 460 1.06 -6.47 -5.73
C VAL A 460 0.00 -7.52 -6.08
N GLU A 461 -0.19 -7.81 -7.37
CA GLU A 461 -1.08 -8.91 -7.83
C GLU A 461 -0.65 -10.25 -7.24
N ALA A 462 0.65 -10.56 -7.28
CA ALA A 462 1.16 -11.80 -6.69
C ALA A 462 0.94 -11.86 -5.17
N PHE A 463 1.07 -10.74 -4.46
CA PHE A 463 0.80 -10.67 -3.03
C PHE A 463 -0.68 -10.87 -2.72
N ILE A 464 -1.58 -10.19 -3.44
CA ILE A 464 -3.03 -10.37 -3.35
C ILE A 464 -3.41 -11.84 -3.55
N ASN A 465 -2.93 -12.46 -4.63
CA ASN A 465 -3.31 -13.84 -4.98
C ASN A 465 -2.78 -14.90 -3.99
N VAL A 466 -1.62 -14.68 -3.40
CA VAL A 466 -0.97 -15.69 -2.52
C VAL A 466 -1.28 -15.44 -1.04
N ALA A 467 -1.15 -14.19 -0.59
CA ALA A 467 -1.34 -13.82 0.80
C ALA A 467 -2.81 -13.54 1.13
N ASN A 468 -3.59 -13.03 0.16
CA ASN A 468 -4.97 -12.58 0.33
C ASN A 468 -5.15 -11.65 1.54
N PRO A 469 -4.39 -10.54 1.59
CA PRO A 469 -4.29 -9.70 2.78
C PRO A 469 -5.62 -9.03 3.10
N LYS A 470 -5.98 -8.96 4.39
CA LYS A 470 -7.10 -8.12 4.84
C LYS A 470 -6.75 -6.64 4.78
N TYR A 471 -5.51 -6.30 5.13
CA TYR A 471 -5.02 -4.92 5.12
C TYR A 471 -3.87 -4.80 4.11
N LEU A 472 -4.08 -4.06 3.03
CA LEU A 472 -3.10 -3.94 1.95
C LEU A 472 -2.50 -2.54 1.94
N MET A 473 -1.17 -2.46 2.13
CA MET A 473 -0.43 -1.22 1.90
C MET A 473 0.44 -1.35 0.66
N VAL A 474 0.31 -0.41 -0.28
CA VAL A 474 1.18 -0.33 -1.47
C VAL A 474 2.09 0.88 -1.38
N ASN A 475 3.36 0.73 -1.73
CA ASN A 475 4.37 1.80 -1.67
C ASN A 475 4.98 2.14 -3.03
N PRO A 476 4.23 2.84 -3.90
CA PRO A 476 4.76 3.32 -5.16
C PRO A 476 5.68 4.54 -4.95
N TYR A 477 6.91 4.45 -5.44
CA TYR A 477 7.89 5.55 -5.41
C TYR A 477 8.22 5.99 -6.84
N PRO A 478 7.33 6.79 -7.47
CA PRO A 478 7.43 7.08 -8.89
C PRO A 478 8.57 8.04 -9.22
N ILE A 479 8.93 8.98 -8.34
CA ILE A 479 9.81 10.10 -8.68
C ILE A 479 11.29 9.67 -8.68
N THR A 480 11.78 9.25 -9.85
CA THR A 480 13.13 8.73 -10.10
C THR A 480 13.90 9.55 -11.13
N PRO A 481 15.24 9.39 -11.22
CA PRO A 481 16.07 10.05 -12.23
C PRO A 481 15.69 9.76 -13.69
N GLU A 482 14.99 8.65 -13.95
CA GLU A 482 14.63 8.22 -15.30
C GLU A 482 13.34 8.89 -15.82
N ILE A 483 12.63 9.64 -14.98
CA ILE A 483 11.40 10.34 -15.39
C ILE A 483 11.70 11.47 -16.36
N LEU A 484 10.84 11.52 -17.37
CA LEU A 484 10.71 12.60 -18.32
C LEU A 484 9.57 13.55 -17.88
N TRP A 485 9.93 14.80 -17.55
CA TRP A 485 9.02 15.78 -16.95
C TRP A 485 8.19 16.57 -17.97
N ASN A 486 8.72 16.76 -19.17
CA ASN A 486 8.21 17.73 -20.15
C ASN A 486 7.94 17.11 -21.54
N GLU A 487 8.37 15.87 -21.74
CA GLU A 487 8.42 15.19 -23.02
C GLU A 487 7.03 14.76 -23.51
N SER A 488 6.97 14.18 -24.71
CA SER A 488 5.72 13.69 -25.28
C SER A 488 5.05 12.67 -24.34
N THR A 489 3.74 12.79 -24.17
CA THR A 489 2.92 11.83 -23.42
C THR A 489 2.86 10.46 -24.08
N SER A 490 3.44 10.29 -25.27
CA SER A 490 3.65 8.98 -25.91
C SER A 490 4.85 8.20 -25.35
N ASP A 491 5.72 8.82 -24.54
CA ASP A 491 6.90 8.17 -23.97
C ASP A 491 6.56 7.40 -22.68
N GLU A 492 7.00 6.15 -22.55
CA GLU A 492 6.73 5.31 -21.37
C GLU A 492 7.27 5.91 -20.05
N ASN A 493 8.31 6.74 -20.12
CA ASN A 493 8.93 7.38 -18.95
C ASN A 493 8.38 8.78 -18.67
N HIS A 494 7.42 9.27 -19.45
CA HIS A 494 6.74 10.52 -19.17
C HIS A 494 6.04 10.46 -17.80
N ILE A 495 6.18 11.52 -16.99
CA ILE A 495 5.70 11.56 -15.60
C ILE A 495 4.24 11.12 -15.46
N GLN A 496 3.35 11.50 -16.38
CA GLN A 496 1.93 11.11 -16.28
C GLN A 496 1.72 9.61 -16.53
N ASN A 497 2.50 9.00 -17.44
CA ASN A 497 2.43 7.56 -17.72
C ASN A 497 3.01 6.75 -16.56
N ILE A 498 4.08 7.23 -15.94
CA ILE A 498 4.62 6.64 -14.71
C ILE A 498 3.58 6.72 -13.58
N LEU A 499 2.90 7.86 -13.42
CA LEU A 499 1.82 7.97 -12.43
C LEU A 499 0.67 7.00 -12.72
N ASP A 500 0.23 6.89 -13.97
CA ASP A 500 -0.84 5.96 -14.38
C ASP A 500 -0.43 4.50 -14.05
N ASP A 501 0.68 4.01 -14.61
CA ASP A 501 1.10 2.60 -14.51
C ASP A 501 1.58 2.18 -13.11
N PHE A 502 2.31 3.05 -12.40
CA PHE A 502 2.99 2.68 -11.14
C PHE A 502 2.26 3.12 -9.89
N VAL A 503 1.40 4.14 -9.97
CA VAL A 503 0.70 4.68 -8.79
C VAL A 503 -0.78 4.35 -8.89
N LEU A 504 -1.44 4.83 -9.93
CA LEU A 504 -2.89 4.87 -10.02
C LEU A 504 -3.50 3.49 -10.26
N ASP A 505 -2.91 2.69 -11.16
CA ASP A 505 -3.33 1.30 -11.36
C ASP A 505 -3.16 0.47 -10.09
N LYS A 506 -2.11 0.72 -9.31
CA LYS A 506 -1.86 -0.02 -8.06
C LYS A 506 -2.80 0.40 -6.93
N TYR A 507 -3.18 1.67 -6.89
CA TYR A 507 -4.24 2.13 -5.98
C TYR A 507 -5.59 1.54 -6.37
N ARG A 508 -5.88 1.44 -7.66
CA ARG A 508 -7.07 0.76 -8.18
C ARG A 508 -7.10 -0.72 -7.81
N ASP A 509 -6.03 -1.45 -8.11
CA ASP A 509 -5.87 -2.87 -7.77
C ASP A 509 -6.08 -3.09 -6.26
N ALA A 510 -5.47 -2.25 -5.44
CA ALA A 510 -5.58 -2.35 -3.99
C ALA A 510 -6.99 -2.05 -3.47
N LYS A 511 -7.68 -1.04 -4.02
CA LYS A 511 -9.06 -0.71 -3.64
C LYS A 511 -10.05 -1.79 -4.07
N MET A 512 -9.93 -2.30 -5.30
CA MET A 512 -10.77 -3.41 -5.75
C MET A 512 -10.60 -4.65 -4.88
N HIS A 513 -9.36 -4.95 -4.47
CA HIS A 513 -9.08 -6.03 -3.53
C HIS A 513 -9.71 -5.78 -2.16
N SER A 514 -9.53 -4.58 -1.57
CA SER A 514 -10.09 -4.28 -0.25
C SER A 514 -11.62 -4.38 -0.24
N ASP A 515 -12.29 -3.95 -1.31
CA ASP A 515 -13.76 -4.05 -1.44
C ASP A 515 -14.25 -5.49 -1.63
N SER A 516 -13.38 -6.39 -2.09
CA SER A 516 -13.68 -7.83 -2.23
C SER A 516 -13.52 -8.64 -0.94
N VAL A 517 -12.86 -8.06 0.07
CA VAL A 517 -12.56 -8.72 1.35
C VAL A 517 -13.40 -8.09 2.47
N ASP A 518 -14.05 -8.92 3.30
CA ASP A 518 -14.87 -8.44 4.41
C ASP A 518 -14.03 -7.64 5.43
N GLY A 519 -14.38 -6.35 5.60
CA GLY A 519 -13.63 -5.39 6.38
C GLY A 519 -12.19 -5.18 5.89
N GLY A 520 -11.95 -5.38 4.59
CA GLY A 520 -10.67 -5.10 3.95
C GLY A 520 -10.40 -3.61 3.88
N GLU A 521 -9.12 -3.23 3.95
CA GLU A 521 -8.72 -1.82 3.91
C GLU A 521 -7.47 -1.62 3.06
N PHE A 522 -7.41 -0.48 2.38
CA PHE A 522 -6.33 -0.06 1.51
C PHE A 522 -5.57 1.14 2.09
N TYR A 523 -4.26 1.00 2.23
CA TYR A 523 -3.34 2.04 2.68
C TYR A 523 -2.35 2.44 1.58
N ALA A 524 -2.10 3.73 1.42
CA ALA A 524 -1.08 4.23 0.51
C ALA A 524 0.20 4.63 1.26
N CYS A 525 1.35 4.21 0.75
CA CYS A 525 2.64 4.69 1.20
C CYS A 525 3.27 5.61 0.14
N VAL A 526 3.25 6.91 0.41
CA VAL A 526 3.61 7.98 -0.53
C VAL A 526 5.09 8.37 -0.38
N GLN A 527 5.80 8.45 -1.50
CA GLN A 527 7.19 8.95 -1.54
C GLN A 527 7.29 10.35 -0.93
N ALA A 528 8.22 10.52 0.00
CA ALA A 528 8.58 11.80 0.63
C ALA A 528 10.09 11.88 0.87
N MET A 529 10.88 11.19 0.03
CA MET A 529 12.32 11.05 0.17
C MET A 529 13.07 11.15 -1.16
N GLY A 530 14.37 11.35 -1.08
CA GLY A 530 15.31 11.23 -2.20
C GLY A 530 16.72 10.88 -1.73
N HIS A 531 17.54 10.29 -2.61
CA HIS A 531 18.94 9.94 -2.30
C HIS A 531 19.90 10.73 -3.20
N TRP A 532 20.82 11.48 -2.60
CA TRP A 532 21.78 12.32 -3.29
C TRP A 532 23.19 11.74 -3.17
N ARG A 533 23.89 11.59 -4.29
CA ARG A 533 25.26 11.04 -4.30
C ARG A 533 26.07 11.62 -5.44
N ASN A 534 27.28 12.07 -5.13
CA ASN A 534 28.26 12.56 -6.10
C ASN A 534 27.72 13.66 -7.04
N GLY A 535 26.85 14.54 -6.53
CA GLY A 535 26.32 15.68 -7.28
C GLY A 535 25.04 15.41 -8.06
N SER A 536 24.39 14.25 -7.89
CA SER A 536 23.09 13.98 -8.50
C SER A 536 22.20 13.13 -7.60
N TRP A 537 20.90 13.13 -7.86
CA TRP A 537 19.94 12.16 -7.34
C TRP A 537 20.25 10.76 -7.88
N LYS A 538 20.05 9.74 -7.05
CA LYS A 538 20.22 8.33 -7.38
C LYS A 538 19.03 7.56 -6.87
N GLN A 539 18.50 6.64 -7.69
CA GLN A 539 17.30 5.84 -7.41
C GLN A 539 16.02 6.68 -7.28
N TYR A 540 16.00 7.70 -6.42
CA TYR A 540 14.85 8.56 -6.15
C TYR A 540 15.26 10.03 -6.09
N ILE A 541 14.51 10.89 -6.78
CA ILE A 541 14.58 12.34 -6.65
C ILE A 541 13.63 12.74 -5.52
N LEU A 542 14.06 13.64 -4.63
CA LEU A 542 13.14 14.22 -3.64
C LEU A 542 12.05 15.00 -4.38
N PRO A 543 10.76 14.67 -4.24
CA PRO A 543 9.71 15.33 -5.01
C PRO A 543 9.71 16.86 -4.81
N PRO A 544 9.60 17.66 -5.88
CA PRO A 544 9.40 19.10 -5.77
C PRO A 544 8.08 19.44 -5.04
N PRO A 545 7.93 20.64 -4.46
CA PRO A 545 6.86 20.93 -3.49
C PRO A 545 5.43 20.63 -3.97
N GLN A 546 5.02 21.12 -5.14
CA GLN A 546 3.66 20.89 -5.63
C GLN A 546 3.46 19.42 -6.03
N THR A 547 4.51 18.75 -6.53
CA THR A 547 4.49 17.32 -6.83
C THR A 547 4.33 16.51 -5.54
N GLN A 548 4.96 16.93 -4.45
CA GLN A 548 4.74 16.36 -3.12
C GLN A 548 3.29 16.54 -2.66
N GLU A 549 2.69 17.73 -2.83
CA GLU A 549 1.27 17.96 -2.52
C GLU A 549 0.36 17.03 -3.35
N MET A 550 0.58 16.96 -4.66
CA MET A 550 -0.19 16.11 -5.59
C MET A 550 -0.20 14.66 -5.10
N MET A 551 0.99 14.09 -4.83
CA MET A 551 1.10 12.69 -4.43
C MET A 551 0.41 12.39 -3.09
N GLN A 552 0.31 13.37 -2.19
CA GLN A 552 -0.44 13.20 -0.94
C GLN A 552 -1.95 13.08 -1.16
N TYR A 553 -2.49 13.73 -2.19
CA TYR A 553 -3.92 13.70 -2.47
C TYR A 553 -4.36 12.54 -3.37
N LEU A 554 -3.48 12.01 -4.24
CA LEU A 554 -3.82 10.93 -5.18
C LEU A 554 -4.50 9.71 -4.52
N PRO A 555 -4.05 9.21 -3.35
CA PRO A 555 -4.71 8.07 -2.69
C PRO A 555 -6.20 8.30 -2.40
N LEU A 556 -6.59 9.55 -2.12
CA LEU A 556 -7.98 9.91 -1.80
C LEU A 556 -8.94 9.72 -2.99
N CYS A 557 -8.45 9.75 -4.24
CA CYS A 557 -9.28 9.45 -5.42
C CYS A 557 -9.70 7.96 -5.48
N TYR A 558 -8.99 7.09 -4.77
CA TYR A 558 -9.24 5.64 -4.73
C TYR A 558 -9.84 5.20 -3.40
N GLY A 559 -10.25 6.14 -2.54
CA GLY A 559 -10.86 5.81 -1.25
C GLY A 559 -9.90 5.10 -0.29
N ALA A 560 -8.61 5.46 -0.30
CA ALA A 560 -7.63 4.90 0.64
C ALA A 560 -8.07 5.14 2.09
N ASP A 561 -8.02 4.10 2.91
CA ASP A 561 -8.38 4.09 4.34
C ASP A 561 -7.32 4.77 5.23
N GLY A 562 -6.11 4.97 4.71
CA GLY A 562 -5.07 5.74 5.36
C GLY A 562 -3.90 6.04 4.43
N ILE A 563 -3.09 7.03 4.82
CA ILE A 563 -1.93 7.49 4.07
C ILE A 563 -0.72 7.52 4.99
N PHE A 564 0.38 6.93 4.54
CA PHE A 564 1.68 6.96 5.21
C PHE A 564 2.73 7.57 4.29
N ASN A 565 3.63 8.39 4.82
CA ASN A 565 4.78 8.89 4.05
C ASN A 565 6.05 8.08 4.29
N TYR A 566 6.78 7.75 3.22
CA TYR A 566 8.13 7.19 3.29
C TYR A 566 9.14 8.20 2.74
N ARG A 567 9.93 8.89 3.58
CA ARG A 567 10.04 8.75 5.05
C ARG A 567 10.21 10.11 5.73
N LEU A 568 9.99 10.18 7.04
CA LEU A 568 9.99 11.43 7.80
C LEU A 568 11.31 12.20 7.70
N PHE A 569 12.44 11.50 7.88
CA PHE A 569 13.75 12.14 8.02
C PHE A 569 14.86 11.48 7.20
N GLY A 570 15.82 12.28 6.75
CA GLY A 570 17.03 11.87 6.01
C GLY A 570 18.32 12.01 6.83
N TYR A 571 19.40 11.35 6.41
CA TYR A 571 20.75 11.53 6.96
C TYR A 571 21.66 12.20 5.93
N VAL A 572 22.30 13.29 6.30
CA VAL A 572 23.24 14.04 5.45
C VAL A 572 24.64 14.01 6.07
N GLY A 573 25.66 13.67 5.28
CA GLY A 573 27.05 13.57 5.73
C GLY A 573 27.35 12.35 6.62
N HIS A 574 26.45 11.37 6.70
CA HIS A 574 26.62 10.25 7.62
C HIS A 574 27.81 9.36 7.22
N PRO A 575 28.79 9.09 8.12
CA PRO A 575 30.06 8.45 7.76
C PRO A 575 29.93 6.99 7.30
N LYS A 576 28.82 6.32 7.63
CA LYS A 576 28.54 4.94 7.18
C LYS A 576 27.65 4.84 5.94
N LEU A 577 27.08 5.96 5.47
CA LEU A 577 26.23 5.94 4.28
C LEU A 577 27.07 6.29 3.05
N THR A 578 26.70 5.67 1.92
CA THR A 578 27.34 5.94 0.62
C THR A 578 26.66 7.05 -0.17
N SER A 579 25.53 7.55 0.32
CA SER A 579 24.69 8.60 -0.25
C SER A 579 24.02 9.38 0.88
N ASP A 580 23.79 10.67 0.66
CA ASP A 580 22.92 11.46 1.53
C ASP A 580 21.46 11.08 1.27
N GLU A 581 20.66 11.09 2.32
CA GLU A 581 19.23 10.82 2.27
C GLU A 581 18.50 12.08 2.70
N TYR A 582 17.42 12.43 1.99
CA TYR A 582 16.60 13.60 2.26
C TYR A 582 15.16 13.21 2.52
N GLY A 583 14.47 13.99 3.34
CA GLY A 583 13.03 13.87 3.63
C GLY A 583 12.47 15.21 4.12
N ALA A 584 11.35 15.19 4.84
CA ALA A 584 10.79 16.40 5.46
C ALA A 584 11.69 16.98 6.56
N LEU A 585 12.45 16.10 7.22
CA LEU A 585 13.50 16.44 8.16
C LEU A 585 14.85 15.89 7.67
N VAL A 586 15.95 16.45 8.14
CA VAL A 586 17.31 15.93 7.91
C VAL A 586 18.12 15.97 9.21
N SER A 587 18.96 14.96 9.44
CA SER A 587 20.00 14.99 10.47
C SER A 587 21.36 15.09 9.80
N VAL A 588 22.08 16.17 10.09
CA VAL A 588 23.44 16.38 9.59
C VAL A 588 24.44 15.76 10.56
N ASN A 589 25.27 14.82 10.12
CA ASN A 589 26.31 14.17 10.92
C ASN A 589 25.82 13.59 12.26
N LEU A 590 24.61 13.00 12.30
CA LEU A 590 23.96 12.52 13.54
C LEU A 590 23.64 13.62 14.57
N GLY A 591 23.57 14.88 14.14
CA GLY A 591 23.04 16.00 14.93
C GLY A 591 21.53 15.93 15.12
N SER A 592 20.96 16.92 15.82
CA SER A 592 19.51 17.04 15.98
C SER A 592 18.80 17.17 14.62
N PRO A 593 17.54 16.71 14.51
CA PRO A 593 16.78 16.83 13.27
C PRO A 593 16.45 18.30 12.94
N GLU A 594 16.66 18.67 11.69
CA GLU A 594 16.40 19.99 11.11
C GLU A 594 15.31 19.90 10.04
N ILE A 595 14.52 20.96 9.87
CA ILE A 595 13.47 21.04 8.86
C ILE A 595 14.10 21.17 7.47
N ASN A 596 13.60 20.40 6.51
CA ASN A 596 13.80 20.64 5.08
C ASN A 596 12.58 21.40 4.51
N PRO A 597 12.64 22.74 4.37
CA PRO A 597 11.43 23.55 4.19
C PRO A 597 10.57 23.19 2.96
N PRO A 598 11.13 22.91 1.76
CA PRO A 598 10.34 22.56 0.59
C PRO A 598 9.39 21.38 0.83
N THR A 599 9.91 20.27 1.36
CA THR A 599 9.13 19.05 1.60
C THR A 599 8.25 19.19 2.84
N PHE A 600 8.77 19.77 3.93
CA PHE A 600 8.02 19.96 5.18
C PHE A 600 6.76 20.81 4.96
N ASN A 601 6.89 21.94 4.26
CA ASN A 601 5.77 22.86 4.02
C ASN A 601 4.72 22.24 3.09
N ALA A 602 5.15 21.53 2.04
CA ALA A 602 4.24 20.84 1.12
C ALA A 602 3.40 19.78 1.84
N ILE A 603 4.04 18.93 2.64
CA ILE A 603 3.37 17.90 3.44
C ILE A 603 2.42 18.53 4.46
N GLN A 604 2.88 19.52 5.23
CA GLN A 604 2.05 20.18 6.24
C GLN A 604 0.79 20.80 5.61
N LYS A 605 0.94 21.45 4.46
CA LYS A 605 -0.18 22.04 3.72
C LYS A 605 -1.16 20.98 3.25
N ALA A 606 -0.66 19.88 2.67
CA ALA A 606 -1.51 18.79 2.20
C ALA A 606 -2.29 18.13 3.35
N ASN A 607 -1.57 17.78 4.41
CA ASN A 607 -2.11 17.06 5.58
C ASN A 607 -3.24 17.83 6.27
N LYS A 608 -3.18 19.16 6.36
CA LYS A 608 -4.27 19.98 6.91
C LYS A 608 -5.62 19.72 6.23
N LYS A 609 -5.64 19.53 4.91
CA LYS A 609 -6.88 19.18 4.19
C LYS A 609 -7.21 17.70 4.32
N ILE A 610 -6.21 16.82 4.24
CA ILE A 610 -6.41 15.36 4.34
C ILE A 610 -7.04 14.97 5.69
N GLN A 611 -6.69 15.66 6.77
CA GLN A 611 -7.32 15.48 8.08
C GLN A 611 -8.83 15.73 8.07
N GLN A 612 -9.34 16.54 7.15
CA GLN A 612 -10.79 16.77 6.96
C GLN A 612 -11.39 15.77 5.96
N TYR A 613 -10.68 15.49 4.86
CA TYR A 613 -11.18 14.62 3.79
C TYR A 613 -11.19 13.14 4.14
N GLY A 614 -10.09 12.63 4.70
CA GLY A 614 -9.89 11.21 4.99
C GLY A 614 -11.03 10.60 5.83
N PRO A 615 -11.38 11.17 6.99
CA PRO A 615 -12.46 10.64 7.84
C PRO A 615 -13.85 10.63 7.19
N ILE A 616 -14.08 11.46 6.17
CA ILE A 616 -15.32 11.45 5.40
C ILE A 616 -15.25 10.36 4.34
N ILE A 617 -14.16 10.31 3.56
CA ILE A 617 -14.00 9.40 2.42
C ILE A 617 -14.08 7.92 2.85
N THR A 618 -13.54 7.55 4.02
CA THR A 618 -13.61 6.16 4.52
C THR A 618 -15.01 5.68 4.86
N LYS A 619 -15.99 6.59 4.93
CA LYS A 619 -17.41 6.27 5.18
C LYS A 619 -18.22 6.22 3.89
N LEU A 620 -17.58 6.41 2.74
CA LEU A 620 -18.24 6.46 1.44
C LEU A 620 -17.96 5.20 0.63
N GLU A 621 -18.93 4.82 -0.18
CA GLU A 621 -18.76 3.79 -1.19
C GLU A 621 -18.01 4.37 -2.39
N TRP A 622 -16.87 3.77 -2.74
CA TRP A 622 -16.10 4.16 -3.92
C TRP A 622 -16.76 3.59 -5.19
N LYS A 623 -17.00 4.44 -6.19
CA LYS A 623 -17.63 4.05 -7.46
C LYS A 623 -16.67 3.91 -8.62
N GLY A 624 -15.44 4.38 -8.44
CA GLY A 624 -14.42 4.37 -9.48
C GLY A 624 -13.62 5.66 -9.52
N ALA A 625 -12.63 5.67 -10.41
CA ALA A 625 -11.73 6.79 -10.63
C ALA A 625 -11.26 6.82 -12.08
N ASN A 626 -11.09 8.01 -12.65
CA ASN A 626 -10.56 8.20 -14.01
C ASN A 626 -9.75 9.49 -14.12
N THR A 627 -8.98 9.61 -15.21
CA THR A 627 -8.25 10.83 -15.55
C THR A 627 -9.06 11.71 -16.50
N ILE A 628 -9.23 12.98 -16.13
CA ILE A 628 -9.74 14.02 -17.00
C ILE A 628 -8.57 14.59 -17.81
N MET A 629 -8.64 14.46 -19.13
CA MET A 629 -7.63 14.95 -20.07
C MET A 629 -8.22 16.02 -21.00
N GLN A 630 -7.35 16.69 -21.77
CA GLN A 630 -7.73 17.76 -22.69
C GLN A 630 -8.81 17.36 -23.72
N PHE A 631 -8.85 16.09 -24.14
CA PHE A 631 -9.77 15.59 -25.17
C PHE A 631 -10.67 14.43 -24.68
N SER A 632 -10.60 14.07 -23.39
CA SER A 632 -11.43 13.02 -22.79
C SER A 632 -12.54 13.66 -21.98
N ALA A 633 -13.80 13.45 -22.40
CA ALA A 633 -14.96 14.16 -21.85
C ALA A 633 -15.91 13.29 -21.01
N VAL A 634 -15.72 11.97 -20.97
CA VAL A 634 -16.65 11.04 -20.32
C VAL A 634 -15.91 10.24 -19.26
N PRO A 635 -16.39 10.22 -17.99
CA PRO A 635 -15.91 9.28 -16.99
C PRO A 635 -16.12 7.83 -17.45
N ASP A 636 -15.14 6.96 -17.24
CA ASP A 636 -15.30 5.50 -17.39
C ASP A 636 -16.11 4.88 -16.22
N VAL A 637 -16.94 5.68 -15.56
CA VAL A 637 -17.74 5.34 -14.38
C VAL A 637 -19.20 5.63 -14.68
N GLU A 638 -20.13 4.82 -14.17
CA GLU A 638 -21.57 5.07 -14.34
C GLU A 638 -21.96 6.40 -13.69
N THR A 639 -22.34 7.38 -14.52
CA THR A 639 -22.62 8.76 -14.07
C THR A 639 -24.06 8.99 -13.61
N SER A 640 -24.97 8.06 -13.91
CA SER A 640 -26.40 8.16 -13.60
C SER A 640 -26.65 8.34 -12.09
N SER A 641 -26.03 7.48 -11.27
CA SER A 641 -26.11 7.49 -9.81
C SER A 641 -25.36 8.65 -9.18
N LEU A 642 -24.49 9.33 -9.94
CA LEU A 642 -23.70 10.46 -9.46
C LEU A 642 -24.39 11.81 -9.71
N HIS A 643 -25.58 11.81 -10.31
CA HIS A 643 -26.33 13.02 -10.67
C HIS A 643 -25.52 14.03 -11.51
N ILE A 644 -24.59 13.53 -12.33
CA ILE A 644 -23.80 14.34 -13.26
C ILE A 644 -24.00 13.82 -14.69
N THR A 645 -23.93 14.71 -15.67
CA THR A 645 -23.93 14.38 -17.10
C THR A 645 -22.51 14.27 -17.66
N GLY A 646 -21.53 14.89 -17.00
CA GLY A 646 -20.13 14.79 -17.39
C GLY A 646 -19.19 15.61 -16.51
N ILE A 647 -17.90 15.39 -16.72
CA ILE A 647 -16.82 16.18 -16.13
C ILE A 647 -15.75 16.39 -17.18
N ALA A 648 -15.33 17.64 -17.36
CA ALA A 648 -14.45 18.01 -18.46
C ALA A 648 -13.45 19.08 -18.04
N ASN A 649 -12.38 19.18 -18.82
CA ASN A 649 -11.47 20.31 -18.74
C ASN A 649 -12.19 21.59 -19.20
N ALA A 650 -12.29 22.60 -18.33
CA ALA A 650 -12.92 23.88 -18.67
C ALA A 650 -11.97 24.81 -19.45
N THR A 651 -10.66 24.50 -19.50
CA THR A 651 -9.66 25.31 -20.19
C THR A 651 -8.95 24.48 -21.28
N PRO A 652 -9.50 24.40 -22.50
CA PRO A 652 -8.96 23.53 -23.55
C PRO A 652 -7.58 23.95 -24.08
N THR A 653 -7.08 25.16 -23.75
CA THR A 653 -5.74 25.63 -24.12
C THR A 653 -4.95 26.06 -22.89
N LEU A 654 -4.25 25.12 -22.27
CA LEU A 654 -3.30 25.40 -21.18
C LEU A 654 -1.89 25.56 -21.76
N SER A 655 -1.18 26.61 -21.35
CA SER A 655 0.25 26.78 -21.65
C SER A 655 1.10 25.80 -20.83
N GLY A 656 2.18 25.26 -21.42
CA GLY A 656 3.15 24.39 -20.74
C GLY A 656 3.55 23.18 -21.58
N PRO A 657 4.41 22.29 -21.05
CA PRO A 657 4.93 21.13 -21.79
C PRO A 657 3.86 20.13 -22.22
N TYR A 658 2.80 19.97 -21.41
CA TYR A 658 1.66 19.11 -21.71
C TYR A 658 0.33 19.71 -21.18
N GLY A 659 -0.78 19.19 -21.70
CA GLY A 659 -2.15 19.67 -21.51
C GLY A 659 -2.78 19.30 -20.16
N CYS A 660 -4.11 19.17 -20.12
CA CYS A 660 -4.87 18.92 -18.90
C CYS A 660 -4.69 17.50 -18.36
N TYR A 661 -4.44 17.38 -17.05
CA TYR A 661 -4.37 16.13 -16.30
C TYR A 661 -4.93 16.35 -14.89
N VAL A 662 -6.16 15.89 -14.65
CA VAL A 662 -6.79 15.89 -13.32
C VAL A 662 -7.27 14.48 -13.01
N GLN A 663 -6.86 13.92 -11.88
CA GLN A 663 -7.40 12.66 -11.39
C GLN A 663 -8.73 12.94 -10.69
N ALA A 664 -9.76 12.17 -11.03
CA ALA A 664 -11.05 12.19 -10.36
C ALA A 664 -11.34 10.85 -9.67
N GLY A 665 -11.94 10.89 -8.49
CA GLY A 665 -12.51 9.75 -7.77
C GLY A 665 -13.95 10.05 -7.37
N TYR A 666 -14.84 9.06 -7.50
CA TYR A 666 -16.28 9.23 -7.28
C TYR A 666 -16.77 8.38 -6.13
N PHE A 667 -17.69 8.93 -5.35
CA PHE A 667 -18.15 8.35 -4.10
C PHE A 667 -19.65 8.57 -3.92
N LEU A 668 -20.31 7.62 -3.24
CA LEU A 668 -21.66 7.79 -2.68
C LEU A 668 -21.63 7.62 -1.17
N ASP A 669 -22.41 8.42 -0.44
CA ASP A 669 -22.72 8.13 0.96
C ASP A 669 -23.88 7.13 1.11
N SER A 670 -24.26 6.81 2.35
CA SER A 670 -25.35 5.88 2.64
C SER A 670 -26.74 6.33 2.15
N ASP A 671 -26.90 7.64 1.91
CA ASP A 671 -28.14 8.24 1.39
C ASP A 671 -28.06 8.42 -0.14
N ASN A 672 -27.04 7.85 -0.79
CA ASN A 672 -26.72 8.01 -2.22
C ASN A 672 -26.41 9.46 -2.63
N ASN A 673 -25.95 10.32 -1.72
CA ASN A 673 -25.46 11.63 -2.10
C ASN A 673 -24.06 11.50 -2.73
N PRO A 674 -23.83 12.08 -3.92
CA PRO A 674 -22.56 11.97 -4.60
C PRO A 674 -21.51 12.94 -4.06
N SER A 675 -20.26 12.48 -4.07
CA SER A 675 -19.07 13.29 -3.82
C SER A 675 -17.95 12.98 -4.81
N ILE A 676 -17.09 13.96 -5.08
CA ILE A 676 -16.02 13.88 -6.09
C ILE A 676 -14.71 14.37 -5.47
N MET A 677 -13.67 13.54 -5.48
CA MET A 677 -12.30 13.95 -5.17
C MET A 677 -11.58 14.33 -6.47
N LEU A 678 -11.09 15.56 -6.58
CA LEU A 678 -10.30 16.04 -7.72
C LEU A 678 -8.86 16.34 -7.29
N VAL A 679 -7.89 15.88 -8.07
CA VAL A 679 -6.45 16.14 -7.84
C VAL A 679 -5.78 16.62 -9.12
N ASN A 680 -5.22 17.83 -9.07
CA ASN A 680 -4.47 18.40 -10.18
C ASN A 680 -3.10 17.73 -10.32
N ARG A 681 -2.90 16.95 -11.40
CA ARG A 681 -1.62 16.26 -11.67
C ARG A 681 -0.59 17.11 -12.40
N ARG A 682 -0.95 18.32 -12.83
CA ARG A 682 -0.01 19.36 -13.29
C ARG A 682 0.53 20.10 -12.07
N ALA A 683 1.59 19.54 -11.49
CA ALA A 683 2.15 20.04 -10.25
C ALA A 683 3.39 20.92 -10.48
N ASN A 684 4.51 20.31 -10.88
CA ASN A 684 5.72 21.00 -11.32
C ASN A 684 6.11 20.54 -12.73
N TYR A 685 6.79 21.41 -13.49
CA TYR A 685 7.50 21.04 -14.71
C TYR A 685 8.99 21.31 -14.56
N PHE A 686 9.81 20.73 -15.42
CA PHE A 686 11.25 20.95 -15.36
C PHE A 686 11.68 22.15 -16.22
N ASN A 687 12.62 22.94 -15.73
CA ASN A 687 13.30 23.95 -16.50
C ASN A 687 14.78 23.94 -16.10
N SER A 688 15.68 23.56 -17.01
CA SER A 688 17.09 23.37 -16.65
C SER A 688 17.74 24.65 -16.11
N ASN A 689 17.33 25.83 -16.57
CA ASN A 689 17.98 27.12 -16.30
C ASN A 689 19.52 27.08 -16.47
N GLY A 690 20.03 26.20 -17.34
CA GLY A 690 21.46 25.99 -17.55
C GLY A 690 22.20 25.22 -16.43
N LEU A 691 21.49 24.58 -15.49
CA LEU A 691 22.06 23.85 -14.35
C LEU A 691 22.16 22.33 -14.54
N GLY A 692 21.72 21.79 -15.67
CA GLY A 692 21.82 20.36 -16.01
C GLY A 692 20.46 19.69 -16.19
N ASP A 693 20.44 18.37 -16.02
CA ASP A 693 19.25 17.52 -16.10
C ASP A 693 18.53 17.43 -14.75
N PRO A 694 17.26 16.96 -14.68
CA PRO A 694 16.51 16.90 -13.42
C PRO A 694 17.24 16.17 -12.29
N GLU A 695 18.02 15.14 -12.63
CA GLU A 695 18.80 14.38 -11.65
C GLU A 695 19.97 15.16 -11.04
N ASP A 696 20.47 16.20 -11.70
CA ASP A 696 21.63 16.99 -11.24
C ASP A 696 21.22 18.20 -10.39
N ILE A 697 19.92 18.44 -10.21
CA ILE A 697 19.43 19.62 -9.50
C ILE A 697 19.41 19.36 -7.99
N SER A 698 20.24 20.09 -7.24
CA SER A 698 20.19 20.08 -5.77
C SER A 698 18.96 20.82 -5.24
N ILE A 699 18.54 20.47 -4.01
CA ILE A 699 17.33 21.05 -3.36
C ILE A 699 17.34 22.58 -3.36
N GLY A 700 18.51 23.21 -3.16
CA GLY A 700 18.64 24.67 -3.13
C GLY A 700 18.28 25.38 -4.45
N ASN A 701 18.17 24.64 -5.56
CA ASN A 701 17.81 25.17 -6.87
C ASN A 701 16.40 24.76 -7.33
N TYR A 702 15.61 24.09 -6.47
CA TYR A 702 14.28 23.58 -6.84
C TYR A 702 13.32 24.67 -7.28
N ASP A 703 13.28 25.82 -6.60
CA ASP A 703 12.37 26.91 -6.95
C ASP A 703 12.62 27.46 -8.36
N ALA A 704 13.87 27.43 -8.82
CA ALA A 704 14.23 27.85 -10.17
C ALA A 704 13.93 26.75 -11.20
N CYS A 705 14.33 25.50 -10.92
CA CYS A 705 14.32 24.43 -11.92
C CYS A 705 13.06 23.56 -11.94
N PHE A 706 12.23 23.61 -10.90
CA PHE A 706 10.94 22.92 -10.82
C PHE A 706 9.79 23.90 -10.54
N PRO A 707 9.59 24.92 -11.39
CA PRO A 707 8.48 25.85 -11.22
C PRO A 707 7.12 25.13 -11.22
N ALA A 708 6.17 25.68 -10.45
CA ALA A 708 4.81 25.19 -10.42
C ALA A 708 4.07 25.49 -11.74
N PHE A 709 3.15 24.60 -12.13
CA PHE A 709 2.23 24.87 -13.24
C PHE A 709 1.19 25.94 -12.90
N ASN A 710 0.56 26.50 -13.94
CA ASN A 710 -0.64 27.32 -13.77
C ASN A 710 -1.84 26.49 -13.27
N PRO A 711 -2.76 27.08 -12.49
CA PRO A 711 -4.00 26.42 -12.08
C PRO A 711 -4.82 25.87 -13.25
N GLN A 712 -5.52 24.76 -13.01
CA GLN A 712 -6.46 24.15 -13.95
C GLN A 712 -7.90 24.47 -13.54
N LYS A 713 -8.84 24.42 -14.50
CA LYS A 713 -10.28 24.52 -14.23
C LYS A 713 -10.98 23.27 -14.74
N VAL A 714 -11.80 22.68 -13.90
CA VAL A 714 -12.63 21.51 -14.20
C VAL A 714 -14.09 21.93 -14.15
N MET A 715 -14.86 21.54 -15.15
CA MET A 715 -16.30 21.76 -15.21
C MET A 715 -16.99 20.45 -14.86
N VAL A 716 -17.86 20.49 -13.85
CA VAL A 716 -18.76 19.39 -13.48
C VAL A 716 -20.16 19.76 -13.95
N SER A 717 -20.72 18.99 -14.88
CA SER A 717 -22.06 19.23 -15.42
C SER A 717 -23.08 18.41 -14.64
N ILE A 718 -23.95 19.09 -13.91
CA ILE A 718 -24.99 18.51 -13.04
C ILE A 718 -26.17 18.03 -13.90
N SER A 719 -26.76 16.90 -13.52
CA SER A 719 -27.97 16.35 -14.15
C SER A 719 -29.23 16.97 -13.55
N GLU A 720 -30.27 17.18 -14.35
CA GLU A 720 -31.58 17.63 -13.87
C GLU A 720 -32.17 16.71 -12.79
N SER A 721 -31.82 15.41 -12.83
CA SER A 721 -32.18 14.44 -11.80
C SER A 721 -31.73 14.81 -10.39
N ALA A 722 -30.68 15.62 -10.26
CA ALA A 722 -30.16 16.09 -8.97
C ALA A 722 -31.21 16.90 -8.19
N THR A 723 -32.13 17.58 -8.89
CA THR A 723 -33.11 18.47 -8.25
C THR A 723 -34.10 17.75 -7.35
N ALA A 724 -34.38 16.47 -7.63
CA ALA A 724 -35.23 15.65 -6.78
C ALA A 724 -34.63 15.43 -5.39
N GLN A 725 -33.30 15.46 -5.27
CA GLN A 725 -32.56 15.17 -4.03
C GLN A 725 -32.01 16.44 -3.38
N PHE A 726 -31.52 17.39 -4.18
CA PHE A 726 -30.83 18.59 -3.71
C PHE A 726 -31.62 19.89 -3.93
N GLY A 727 -32.89 19.79 -4.33
CA GLY A 727 -33.72 20.95 -4.63
C GLY A 727 -33.28 21.66 -5.92
N GLU A 728 -33.91 22.79 -6.19
CA GLU A 728 -33.73 23.52 -7.46
C GLU A 728 -32.30 24.00 -7.70
N TYR A 729 -31.63 24.46 -6.64
CA TYR A 729 -30.29 25.05 -6.73
C TYR A 729 -29.24 24.07 -6.18
N VAL A 730 -28.58 23.36 -7.08
CA VAL A 730 -27.56 22.35 -6.74
C VAL A 730 -26.15 22.94 -6.80
N ALA A 731 -25.32 22.68 -5.80
CA ALA A 731 -23.95 23.16 -5.69
C ALA A 731 -22.97 22.03 -5.34
N LEU A 732 -21.68 22.37 -5.37
CA LEU A 732 -20.60 21.53 -4.86
C LEU A 732 -19.92 22.25 -3.69
N TYR A 733 -19.69 21.54 -2.59
CA TYR A 733 -19.11 22.08 -1.36
C TYR A 733 -17.79 21.39 -1.00
N ASP A 734 -16.74 22.18 -0.75
CA ASP A 734 -15.45 21.72 -0.23
C ASP A 734 -15.31 22.05 1.26
N VAL A 735 -15.42 21.02 2.11
CA VAL A 735 -15.39 21.14 3.56
C VAL A 735 -14.07 21.65 4.14
N ALA A 736 -12.93 21.46 3.46
CA ALA A 736 -11.64 21.90 4.01
C ALA A 736 -11.34 23.38 3.72
N SER A 737 -11.98 23.95 2.70
CA SER A 737 -11.80 25.35 2.32
C SER A 737 -13.06 26.20 2.52
N ASP A 738 -14.13 25.61 3.08
CA ASP A 738 -15.47 26.19 3.19
C ASP A 738 -15.97 26.83 1.88
N SER A 739 -15.51 26.32 0.74
CA SER A 739 -15.79 26.90 -0.58
C SER A 739 -17.02 26.26 -1.20
N LEU A 740 -17.96 27.09 -1.64
CA LEU A 740 -19.15 26.67 -2.36
C LEU A 740 -19.03 27.04 -3.84
N TYR A 741 -19.17 26.06 -4.72
CA TYR A 741 -19.17 26.25 -6.17
C TYR A 741 -20.61 26.18 -6.66
N PHE A 742 -21.15 27.35 -6.95
CA PHE A 742 -22.48 27.54 -7.52
C PHE A 742 -22.41 28.61 -8.60
N GLU A 743 -23.02 28.31 -9.75
CA GLU A 743 -23.22 29.23 -10.88
C GLU A 743 -24.64 28.96 -11.41
N GLU A 744 -25.31 29.97 -11.96
CA GLU A 744 -26.61 29.76 -12.61
C GLU A 744 -26.48 28.76 -13.76
N GLY A 745 -27.45 27.85 -13.88
CA GLY A 745 -27.42 26.75 -14.85
C GLY A 745 -26.89 25.44 -14.24
N TRP A 746 -26.41 24.53 -15.10
CA TRP A 746 -26.06 23.16 -14.73
C TRP A 746 -24.56 22.90 -14.57
N ASP A 747 -23.70 23.84 -14.97
CA ASP A 747 -22.25 23.65 -14.92
C ASP A 747 -21.65 24.26 -13.65
N ARG A 748 -20.70 23.54 -13.03
CA ARG A 748 -19.96 24.00 -11.85
C ARG A 748 -18.48 24.03 -12.17
N THR A 749 -17.90 25.22 -12.22
CA THR A 749 -16.48 25.42 -12.52
C THR A 749 -15.65 25.40 -11.24
N VAL A 750 -14.74 24.44 -11.13
CA VAL A 750 -13.82 24.28 -9.99
C VAL A 750 -12.40 24.58 -10.43
N GLN A 751 -11.77 25.55 -9.77
CA GLN A 751 -10.36 25.87 -9.99
C GLN A 751 -9.46 25.05 -9.04
N LEU A 752 -8.40 24.45 -9.58
CA LEU A 752 -7.41 23.68 -8.84
C LEU A 752 -6.02 24.28 -9.04
N GLY A 753 -5.35 24.68 -7.95
CA GLY A 753 -3.94 25.04 -7.96
C GLY A 753 -3.03 23.87 -8.37
N PRO A 754 -1.77 24.13 -8.74
CA PRO A 754 -0.82 23.07 -9.11
C PRO A 754 -0.62 22.08 -7.95
N GLY A 755 -0.85 20.80 -8.23
CA GLY A 755 -0.77 19.72 -7.22
C GLY A 755 -1.91 19.71 -6.19
N GLU A 756 -2.88 20.61 -6.27
CA GLU A 756 -3.96 20.72 -5.27
C GLU A 756 -4.98 19.58 -5.39
N GLY A 757 -5.42 19.08 -4.24
CA GLY A 757 -6.63 18.26 -4.08
C GLY A 757 -7.81 19.04 -3.51
N LYS A 758 -9.02 18.75 -4.00
CA LYS A 758 -10.31 19.22 -3.47
C LYS A 758 -11.32 18.07 -3.43
N PHE A 759 -11.98 17.93 -2.29
CA PHE A 759 -13.09 16.99 -2.11
C PHE A 759 -14.41 17.75 -2.14
N LEU A 760 -15.29 17.40 -3.07
CA LEU A 760 -16.50 18.15 -3.42
C LEU A 760 -17.73 17.31 -3.11
N GLN A 761 -18.58 17.77 -2.21
CA GLN A 761 -19.85 17.12 -1.88
C GLN A 761 -20.99 17.84 -2.57
N MET A 762 -21.89 17.09 -3.23
CA MET A 762 -23.10 17.68 -3.80
C MET A 762 -24.05 18.11 -2.67
N CYS A 763 -24.65 19.29 -2.80
CA CYS A 763 -25.58 19.83 -1.81
C CYS A 763 -26.59 20.80 -2.45
N GLY A 764 -27.69 21.08 -1.75
CA GLY A 764 -28.57 22.20 -2.09
C GLY A 764 -27.97 23.55 -1.66
N THR A 765 -28.40 24.64 -2.30
CA THR A 765 -28.02 26.01 -1.96
C THR A 765 -29.12 27.03 -2.30
N LEU A 766 -28.80 28.32 -2.26
CA LEU A 766 -29.64 29.42 -2.72
C LEU A 766 -28.87 30.32 -3.71
N PRO A 767 -29.56 30.93 -4.68
CA PRO A 767 -29.00 32.01 -5.48
C PRO A 767 -28.81 33.28 -4.63
N SER A 768 -28.09 34.27 -5.16
CA SER A 768 -27.86 35.55 -4.46
C SER A 768 -29.13 36.37 -4.26
N ILE A 769 -30.17 36.15 -5.07
CA ILE A 769 -31.49 36.79 -4.95
C ILE A 769 -32.56 35.69 -4.99
N VAL A 770 -33.33 35.57 -3.91
CA VAL A 770 -34.46 34.65 -3.79
C VAL A 770 -35.76 35.42 -3.98
N THR A 771 -36.56 35.02 -4.97
CA THR A 771 -37.84 35.68 -5.32
C THR A 771 -39.05 34.78 -5.07
N GLU A 772 -38.86 33.53 -4.68
CA GLU A 772 -39.91 32.54 -4.54
C GLU A 772 -39.70 31.66 -3.30
N ASP A 773 -40.72 30.87 -2.97
CA ASP A 773 -40.66 29.95 -1.84
C ASP A 773 -39.71 28.79 -2.16
N ILE A 774 -38.71 28.58 -1.31
CA ILE A 774 -37.70 27.52 -1.50
C ILE A 774 -37.71 26.58 -0.30
N SER A 775 -37.76 25.27 -0.60
CA SER A 775 -37.56 24.21 0.37
C SER A 775 -36.14 23.65 0.23
N LEU A 776 -35.29 23.92 1.22
CA LEU A 776 -33.93 23.42 1.28
C LEU A 776 -33.93 21.91 1.62
N PRO A 777 -33.24 21.07 0.82
CA PRO A 777 -33.20 19.62 0.98
C PRO A 777 -32.47 19.14 2.25
N GLN A 778 -32.35 17.81 2.41
CA GLN A 778 -31.68 17.16 3.55
C GLN A 778 -30.25 17.66 3.80
N LYS A 779 -29.49 18.06 2.78
CA LYS A 779 -28.15 18.65 2.94
C LYS A 779 -28.03 19.93 2.12
N SER A 780 -27.86 21.06 2.81
CA SER A 780 -27.79 22.38 2.19
C SER A 780 -26.64 23.23 2.74
N VAL A 781 -26.00 24.00 1.87
CA VAL A 781 -24.91 24.91 2.22
C VAL A 781 -25.18 26.28 1.64
N LEU A 782 -25.10 27.31 2.48
CA LEU A 782 -25.35 28.71 2.13
C LEU A 782 -24.06 29.50 2.32
N ALA A 783 -23.71 30.30 1.32
CA ALA A 783 -22.48 31.08 1.28
C ALA A 783 -22.69 32.42 0.57
N GLY A 784 -21.87 33.41 0.91
CA GLY A 784 -21.88 34.73 0.26
C GLY A 784 -23.04 35.62 0.69
N GLU A 785 -23.45 36.52 -0.20
CA GLU A 785 -24.55 37.47 0.03
C GLU A 785 -25.85 36.94 -0.60
N ILE A 786 -26.86 36.73 0.23
CA ILE A 786 -28.17 36.19 -0.18
C ILE A 786 -29.26 37.18 0.24
N THR A 787 -30.07 37.63 -0.70
CA THR A 787 -31.20 38.53 -0.44
C THR A 787 -32.53 37.83 -0.70
N LEU A 788 -33.37 37.73 0.33
CA LEU A 788 -34.75 37.23 0.20
C LEU A 788 -35.67 38.41 -0.12
N THR A 789 -36.54 38.26 -1.11
CA THR A 789 -37.42 39.33 -1.61
C THR A 789 -38.84 38.84 -1.89
N GLN A 790 -39.74 39.74 -2.31
CA GLN A 790 -41.08 39.38 -2.82
C GLN A 790 -41.93 38.50 -1.90
N SER A 791 -41.77 38.65 -0.58
CA SER A 791 -42.46 37.82 0.41
C SER A 791 -42.17 36.32 0.31
N SER A 792 -41.00 35.94 -0.22
CA SER A 792 -40.52 34.56 -0.28
C SER A 792 -40.40 33.92 1.11
N VAL A 793 -40.76 32.64 1.18
CA VAL A 793 -40.53 31.77 2.33
C VAL A 793 -39.45 30.75 2.01
N VAL A 794 -38.30 30.87 2.67
CA VAL A 794 -37.24 29.85 2.62
C VAL A 794 -37.34 28.98 3.86
N GLN A 795 -37.36 27.67 3.70
CA GLN A 795 -37.41 26.73 4.81
C GLN A 795 -36.59 25.48 4.52
N ASN A 796 -35.94 24.89 5.52
CA ASN A 796 -35.30 23.58 5.34
C ASN A 796 -36.20 22.43 5.80
N GLN A 797 -36.01 21.25 5.20
CA GLN A 797 -36.73 20.05 5.57
C GLN A 797 -36.42 19.63 7.03
N PRO A 798 -37.39 19.05 7.76
CA PRO A 798 -37.15 18.55 9.12
C PRO A 798 -36.00 17.53 9.13
N LYS A 799 -35.09 17.65 10.11
CA LYS A 799 -33.89 16.79 10.28
C LYS A 799 -32.82 16.94 9.17
N SER A 800 -32.86 17.99 8.36
CA SER A 800 -31.76 18.30 7.44
C SER A 800 -30.52 18.81 8.16
N THR A 801 -29.38 18.78 7.47
CA THR A 801 -28.15 19.50 7.81
C THR A 801 -28.06 20.78 6.99
N LEU A 802 -27.93 21.92 7.67
CA LEU A 802 -27.75 23.24 7.06
C LEU A 802 -26.44 23.86 7.54
N ILE A 803 -25.59 24.30 6.60
CA ILE A 803 -24.32 24.95 6.90
C ILE A 803 -24.33 26.36 6.34
N PHE A 804 -24.11 27.35 7.19
CA PHE A 804 -23.74 28.70 6.78
C PHE A 804 -22.22 28.80 6.80
N THR A 805 -21.58 28.98 5.64
CA THR A 805 -20.11 29.10 5.57
C THR A 805 -19.65 30.40 6.26
N PRO A 806 -18.36 30.51 6.64
CA PRO A 806 -17.83 31.74 7.21
C PRO A 806 -18.13 32.97 6.33
N GLY A 807 -18.54 34.07 6.96
CA GLY A 807 -18.87 35.34 6.30
C GLY A 807 -20.18 35.36 5.50
N THR A 808 -21.05 34.36 5.63
CA THR A 808 -22.37 34.37 4.96
C THR A 808 -23.23 35.53 5.46
N HIS A 809 -23.79 36.33 4.55
CA HIS A 809 -24.67 37.45 4.85
C HIS A 809 -26.04 37.25 4.19
N ILE A 810 -27.09 37.23 5.01
CA ILE A 810 -28.46 37.06 4.55
C ILE A 810 -29.28 38.29 4.87
N THR A 811 -29.79 38.94 3.83
CA THR A 811 -30.69 40.10 3.92
C THR A 811 -32.12 39.65 3.68
N LEU A 812 -33.01 39.88 4.64
CA LEU A 812 -34.43 39.55 4.56
C LEU A 812 -35.22 40.85 4.37
N LEU A 813 -35.73 41.08 3.16
CA LEU A 813 -36.57 42.24 2.89
C LEU A 813 -37.98 42.08 3.47
N SER A 814 -38.68 43.20 3.64
CA SER A 814 -40.02 43.23 4.24
C SER A 814 -40.97 42.15 3.70
N GLY A 815 -41.57 41.39 4.63
CA GLY A 815 -42.54 40.33 4.35
C GLY A 815 -41.93 38.95 4.03
N THR A 816 -40.61 38.79 4.04
CA THR A 816 -39.95 37.49 3.80
C THR A 816 -39.76 36.69 5.10
N VAL A 817 -39.64 35.37 4.95
CA VAL A 817 -39.51 34.46 6.09
C VAL A 817 -38.41 33.42 5.83
N LEU A 818 -37.53 33.22 6.82
CA LEU A 818 -36.54 32.14 6.84
C LEU A 818 -36.83 31.21 8.03
N ASN A 819 -37.28 29.99 7.74
CA ASN A 819 -37.58 28.98 8.76
C ASN A 819 -36.48 27.91 8.80
N LEU A 820 -35.79 27.82 9.94
CA LEU A 820 -34.65 26.95 10.16
C LEU A 820 -34.95 25.85 11.17
N ALA A 821 -34.59 24.60 10.87
CA ALA A 821 -34.77 23.43 11.73
C ALA A 821 -33.63 22.40 11.55
N GLY A 822 -33.58 21.35 12.37
CA GLY A 822 -32.59 20.27 12.20
C GLY A 822 -31.18 20.64 12.67
N ALA A 823 -30.14 20.04 12.08
CA ALA A 823 -28.75 20.30 12.47
C ALA A 823 -28.21 21.52 11.72
N ILE A 824 -27.83 22.57 12.43
CA ILE A 824 -27.41 23.84 11.84
C ILE A 824 -26.02 24.21 12.31
N THR A 825 -25.09 24.44 11.37
CA THR A 825 -23.75 24.97 11.66
C THR A 825 -23.65 26.41 11.17
N PHE A 826 -23.36 27.33 12.09
CA PHE A 826 -23.02 28.72 11.77
C PHE A 826 -21.51 28.89 11.75
N GLY A 827 -20.95 29.21 10.58
CA GLY A 827 -19.57 29.62 10.42
C GLY A 827 -19.26 30.93 11.17
N ASP A 828 -17.98 31.28 11.23
CA ASP A 828 -17.59 32.55 11.83
C ASP A 828 -18.01 33.74 10.95
N GLY A 829 -18.53 34.80 11.59
CA GLY A 829 -18.94 36.03 10.91
C GLY A 829 -20.23 35.92 10.10
N VAL A 830 -21.11 34.97 10.42
CA VAL A 830 -22.45 34.93 9.77
C VAL A 830 -23.27 36.15 10.21
N HIS A 831 -23.99 36.74 9.26
CA HIS A 831 -24.75 37.98 9.47
C HIS A 831 -26.18 37.88 8.92
N PHE A 832 -27.16 38.28 9.72
CA PHE A 832 -28.56 38.45 9.32
C PHE A 832 -28.97 39.92 9.38
N CYS A 833 -29.44 40.48 8.27
CA CYS A 833 -30.08 41.79 8.21
C CYS A 833 -31.59 41.61 7.99
N ILE A 834 -32.42 42.01 8.96
CA ILE A 834 -33.85 41.67 9.00
C ILE A 834 -34.70 42.95 8.98
N GLU A 835 -35.36 43.24 7.86
CA GLU A 835 -36.22 44.41 7.71
C GLU A 835 -37.55 44.30 8.48
N ASP A 836 -38.26 45.44 8.61
CA ASP A 836 -39.60 45.49 9.20
C ASP A 836 -40.55 44.48 8.54
N SER A 837 -41.25 43.70 9.35
CA SER A 837 -42.17 42.62 8.92
C SER A 837 -41.51 41.39 8.29
N ALA A 838 -40.18 41.29 8.25
CA ALA A 838 -39.48 40.04 7.91
C ALA A 838 -39.21 39.20 9.18
N SER A 839 -38.99 37.89 9.01
CA SER A 839 -38.67 37.02 10.15
C SER A 839 -37.69 35.89 9.86
N VAL A 840 -36.80 35.63 10.82
CA VAL A 840 -36.01 34.40 10.92
C VAL A 840 -36.54 33.59 12.11
N ASN A 841 -36.94 32.35 11.86
CA ASN A 841 -37.50 31.45 12.86
C ASN A 841 -36.64 30.18 12.94
N ILE A 842 -35.95 29.97 14.05
CA ILE A 842 -35.19 28.75 14.32
C ILE A 842 -36.00 27.90 15.30
N SER A 843 -36.45 26.73 14.87
CA SER A 843 -37.30 25.85 15.66
C SER A 843 -36.86 24.40 15.56
N GLU A 844 -36.83 23.69 16.69
CA GLU A 844 -36.44 22.27 16.74
C GLU A 844 -35.07 22.01 16.08
N ALA A 845 -34.12 22.93 16.33
CA ALA A 845 -32.77 22.87 15.77
C ALA A 845 -31.72 22.48 16.81
N ASP A 846 -30.67 21.80 16.34
CA ASP A 846 -29.42 21.61 17.07
C ASP A 846 -28.35 22.50 16.43
N CYS A 847 -27.99 23.58 17.12
CA CYS A 847 -27.14 24.62 16.56
C CYS A 847 -25.70 24.53 17.07
N GLU A 848 -24.76 24.44 16.13
CA GLU A 848 -23.32 24.58 16.33
C GLU A 848 -22.85 25.96 15.86
N PHE A 849 -22.11 26.69 16.70
CA PHE A 849 -21.55 28.00 16.38
C PHE A 849 -20.03 27.92 16.35
N LYS A 850 -19.43 28.08 15.18
CA LYS A 850 -17.97 28.07 14.99
C LYS A 850 -17.34 29.45 15.17
N GLY A 851 -18.15 30.49 15.38
CA GLY A 851 -17.69 31.85 15.61
C GLY A 851 -18.84 32.81 15.90
N THR A 852 -18.73 34.04 15.42
CA THR A 852 -19.68 35.11 15.69
C THR A 852 -20.89 35.03 14.76
N LEU A 853 -22.10 35.00 15.34
CA LEU A 853 -23.34 35.29 14.63
C LEU A 853 -23.77 36.73 14.97
N SER A 854 -24.07 37.53 13.96
CA SER A 854 -24.55 38.91 14.12
C SER A 854 -25.92 39.10 13.48
N ILE A 855 -26.78 39.89 14.13
CA ILE A 855 -28.15 40.12 13.71
C ILE A 855 -28.41 41.62 13.80
N GLU A 856 -28.89 42.22 12.71
CA GLU A 856 -29.27 43.63 12.65
C GLU A 856 -30.67 43.82 12.03
N GLY A 857 -31.25 45.00 12.25
CA GLY A 857 -32.56 45.38 11.74
C GLY A 857 -33.69 45.32 12.77
N ASN A 858 -34.91 45.60 12.31
CA ASN A 858 -36.10 45.77 13.15
C ASN A 858 -37.09 44.60 13.03
N GLY A 859 -36.83 43.62 12.16
CA GLY A 859 -37.66 42.43 12.00
C GLY A 859 -37.55 41.43 13.15
N CYS A 860 -38.25 40.30 13.02
CA CYS A 860 -38.31 39.29 14.08
C CYS A 860 -37.21 38.23 13.93
N PHE A 861 -36.47 37.97 15.01
CA PHE A 861 -35.58 36.82 15.12
C PHE A 861 -36.01 35.96 16.31
N ASN A 862 -36.50 34.74 16.01
CA ASN A 862 -37.12 33.85 16.98
C ASN A 862 -36.33 32.53 17.09
N ILE A 863 -36.03 32.08 18.31
CA ILE A 863 -35.50 30.73 18.58
C ILE A 863 -36.46 30.01 19.52
N THR A 864 -36.98 28.84 19.13
CA THR A 864 -37.88 28.02 19.95
C THR A 864 -37.44 26.55 19.98
N ASN A 865 -37.57 25.89 21.15
CA ASN A 865 -37.32 24.45 21.33
C ASN A 865 -36.02 23.91 20.70
N SER A 866 -34.93 24.69 20.73
CA SER A 866 -33.66 24.37 20.07
C SER A 866 -32.53 24.26 21.11
N THR A 867 -31.56 23.38 20.89
CA THR A 867 -30.37 23.23 21.74
C THR A 867 -29.25 24.12 21.24
N SER A 868 -28.62 24.88 22.14
CA SER A 868 -27.48 25.74 21.82
C SER A 868 -26.26 25.35 22.65
N GLY A 869 -25.27 24.75 22.00
CA GLY A 869 -23.93 24.65 22.58
C GLY A 869 -23.25 26.01 22.60
N GLY A 870 -23.35 26.75 23.72
CA GLY A 870 -22.45 27.89 23.98
C GLY A 870 -22.97 29.31 23.68
N LEU A 871 -24.28 29.57 23.64
CA LEU A 871 -24.80 30.93 23.44
C LEU A 871 -24.49 31.86 24.64
N SER A 872 -23.52 32.76 24.46
CA SER A 872 -23.39 34.01 25.22
C SER A 872 -24.06 35.12 24.41
N LEU A 873 -25.34 35.39 24.66
CA LEU A 873 -26.00 36.59 24.17
C LEU A 873 -25.34 37.81 24.81
N LYS A 874 -24.46 38.51 24.06
CA LYS A 874 -24.05 39.87 24.42
C LYS A 874 -24.94 40.87 23.69
N ASP A 875 -25.71 41.57 24.51
CA ASP A 875 -26.42 42.83 24.28
C ASP A 875 -27.41 42.89 23.10
N ARG A 876 -28.70 42.92 23.47
CA ARG A 876 -29.71 43.72 22.77
C ARG A 876 -29.73 45.11 23.40
#